data_AF-A0A971MGH9-F1
#
_entry.id   AF-A0A971MGH9-F1
#
_cell.length_a   1.000
_cell.length_b   1.000
_cell.length_c   1.000
_cell.angle_alpha   90.00
_cell.angle_beta   90.00
_cell.angle_gamma   90.00
#
_symmetry.space_group_name_H-M   'P 1'
#
loop_
_entity.id
_entity.type
_entity.pdbx_description
1 polymer ?
#
loop_
_entity_poly.entity_id
_entity_poly.type
_entity_poly.pdbx_seq_one_letter_code
_entity_poly.pdbx_strand_id
1 'polypeptide(L)'
;MNRRRTKRLILSILILTILLPQSSSFYSFAARPIRLMVDGKDITSKASPIIERGRTLVPIRFVAEELGAKVDWKSEERRVIIEKGDRLVDLKIGSYLVMAMDGKKDYILSDTTPKLINDRTYVPLRLVGNALGVGIGWDEENRIVKVDSNNPSDIEAFFPVKIKGLEAGQVIRGRTELEIDFLEGSSINGKEIKYLLLSPESREGFVVARGMDLKGSYSWIPNLGDKGERVLVAAIYDENGQFIGGDAIQVYLDVVPKVSLRGVKEGEVLDDVVNLGVDISFIASRVEYQITNLDKNETKIVGEDSPLDPYGEYSWQASVRDNGNYSFKAIVYDMEDKPHESNEIAARVEVKPKLSLAGLNEGQVIDKPVNLMAARNFDVTETQYLIRDPKTKEEKLLATMPYGSYRWFPGPETTGEKEAFVRVKDTRGKVFESQPIRVKTTGQAIILLDGIGPNQVVSDTVKLRVRSNVDLDSVSLILTNRDTNEKKILAKDMDPQSEHAYTPKEEDTGYWKLVAVGKLNGKEITSHEIPFRVYLGETYKAVAVIEKDKFLGLASELAKGSWEKTGMSAALQTAQAILETGWGQSVPVDKYSGKLSYNLFGIKGKGPAGSVIYNTWEVYNGQTYRVDAEFRAYNSVEESWNDHKDFLLSSNRYEPFRQVMHNSYLGAWALKRTGYATDPEYALKLMRIIRQYDLEKLDIIDI
;
A
#
# COMPACT_ATOMS: atom_id res chain seq x y z
N MET A 1 88.33 18.52 -22.79
CA MET A 1 88.13 18.98 -21.40
C MET A 1 87.13 20.13 -21.41
N ASN A 2 85.95 19.94 -20.81
CA ASN A 2 84.98 20.93 -20.34
C ASN A 2 84.39 22.04 -21.26
N ARG A 3 83.06 22.18 -21.09
CA ARG A 3 82.19 23.38 -21.18
C ARG A 3 81.52 23.80 -22.50
N ARG A 4 80.20 23.53 -22.51
CA ARG A 4 79.06 24.47 -22.69
C ARG A 4 79.14 25.53 -23.81
N ARG A 5 78.12 25.56 -24.67
CA ARG A 5 77.07 26.63 -24.67
C ARG A 5 75.93 26.32 -25.66
N THR A 6 74.72 26.52 -25.14
CA THR A 6 73.40 26.54 -25.80
C THR A 6 73.25 27.71 -26.77
N LYS A 7 72.54 27.53 -27.90
CA LYS A 7 71.67 28.57 -28.52
C LYS A 7 70.54 27.95 -29.38
N ARG A 8 69.31 28.20 -28.91
CA ARG A 8 67.99 28.48 -29.53
C ARG A 8 67.69 28.12 -31.01
N LEU A 9 66.51 27.51 -31.16
CA LEU A 9 65.59 27.41 -32.31
C LEU A 9 65.58 28.63 -33.26
N ILE A 10 65.35 28.38 -34.56
CA ILE A 10 64.22 28.90 -35.36
C ILE A 10 64.30 28.46 -36.86
N LEU A 11 63.12 28.17 -37.42
CA LEU A 11 62.66 28.21 -38.83
C LEU A 11 62.69 26.97 -39.74
N SER A 12 61.49 26.45 -39.90
CA SER A 12 60.92 25.66 -41.01
C SER A 12 60.63 26.53 -42.25
N ILE A 13 60.65 25.90 -43.44
CA ILE A 13 59.94 26.18 -44.74
C ILE A 13 60.74 25.42 -45.84
N LEU A 14 60.24 24.78 -46.90
CA LEU A 14 58.97 24.22 -47.38
C LEU A 14 59.29 23.76 -48.83
N ILE A 15 59.26 22.47 -49.19
CA ILE A 15 59.05 22.01 -50.59
C ILE A 15 58.22 20.71 -50.61
N LEU A 16 56.92 20.90 -50.86
CA LEU A 16 56.07 20.22 -51.85
C LEU A 16 56.15 18.69 -52.03
N THR A 17 55.23 17.97 -51.38
CA THR A 17 54.57 16.78 -51.95
C THR A 17 53.09 16.83 -51.59
N ILE A 18 52.25 16.95 -52.62
CA ILE A 18 50.79 16.93 -52.52
C ILE A 18 50.36 15.46 -52.42
N LEU A 19 49.89 15.03 -51.25
CA LEU A 19 49.02 13.86 -51.11
C LEU A 19 47.58 14.37 -50.98
N LEU A 20 46.77 14.09 -51.99
CA LEU A 20 45.31 14.30 -51.95
C LEU A 20 44.71 13.49 -50.80
N PRO A 21 43.90 14.08 -49.90
CA PRO A 21 42.97 13.28 -49.11
C PRO A 21 41.92 12.73 -50.08
N GLN A 22 41.93 11.41 -50.29
CA GLN A 22 40.77 10.76 -50.88
C GLN A 22 39.61 10.98 -49.91
N SER A 23 38.71 11.88 -50.28
CA SER A 23 37.36 11.93 -49.74
C SER A 23 36.72 10.57 -50.03
N SER A 24 36.71 9.69 -49.04
CA SER A 24 35.81 8.55 -49.02
C SER A 24 34.39 9.09 -48.90
N SER A 25 33.80 9.42 -50.04
CA SER A 25 32.36 9.57 -50.15
C SER A 25 31.76 8.24 -49.77
N PHE A 26 31.19 8.15 -48.57
CA PHE A 26 30.30 7.05 -48.23
C PHE A 26 29.13 7.12 -49.21
N TYR A 27 29.14 6.24 -50.21
CA TYR A 27 27.95 5.99 -51.02
C TYR A 27 26.89 5.41 -50.09
N SER A 28 25.94 6.25 -49.67
CA SER A 28 24.66 5.77 -49.20
C SER A 28 23.97 5.13 -50.41
N PHE A 29 24.02 3.80 -50.52
CA PHE A 29 23.15 3.09 -51.43
C PHE A 29 21.72 3.28 -50.91
N ALA A 30 20.94 4.14 -51.56
CA ALA A 30 19.51 4.20 -51.32
C ALA A 30 18.93 2.80 -51.54
N ALA A 31 18.31 2.22 -50.51
CA ALA A 31 17.66 0.93 -50.62
C ALA A 31 16.64 0.99 -51.77
N ARG A 32 16.59 -0.06 -52.61
CA ARG A 32 15.61 -0.14 -53.70
C ARG A 32 14.18 0.05 -53.13
N PRO A 33 13.33 0.86 -53.76
CA PRO A 33 11.97 1.11 -53.28
C PRO A 33 11.19 -0.22 -53.22
N ILE A 34 10.36 -0.37 -52.19
CA ILE A 34 9.52 -1.56 -52.02
C ILE A 34 8.34 -1.44 -52.97
N ARG A 35 8.09 -2.49 -53.76
CA ARG A 35 6.90 -2.55 -54.61
C ARG A 35 5.72 -3.16 -53.88
N LEU A 36 4.52 -2.69 -54.21
CA LEU A 36 3.25 -3.20 -53.69
C LEU A 36 2.37 -3.68 -54.85
N MET A 37 2.11 -4.98 -54.88
CA MET A 37 1.24 -5.62 -55.85
C MET A 37 -0.04 -6.10 -55.16
N VAL A 38 -1.20 -5.67 -55.67
CA VAL A 38 -2.53 -6.09 -55.20
C VAL A 38 -3.25 -6.72 -56.38
N ASP A 39 -3.64 -8.00 -56.28
CA ASP A 39 -4.28 -8.79 -57.34
C ASP A 39 -3.54 -8.68 -58.70
N GLY A 40 -2.21 -8.75 -58.64
CA GLY A 40 -1.32 -8.65 -59.81
C GLY A 40 -1.07 -7.22 -60.33
N LYS A 41 -1.76 -6.20 -59.80
CA LYS A 41 -1.60 -4.79 -60.18
C LYS A 41 -0.56 -4.10 -59.30
N ASP A 42 0.43 -3.46 -59.93
CA ASP A 42 1.41 -2.63 -59.22
C ASP A 42 0.77 -1.27 -58.84
N ILE A 43 0.63 -1.03 -57.54
CA ILE A 43 0.06 0.21 -56.98
C ILE A 43 1.10 1.04 -56.21
N THR A 44 2.40 0.74 -56.36
CA THR A 44 3.49 1.33 -55.57
C THR A 44 3.52 2.85 -55.60
N SER A 45 3.19 3.45 -56.76
CA SER A 45 3.17 4.91 -56.95
C SER A 45 2.06 5.59 -56.15
N LYS A 46 0.97 4.87 -55.84
CA LYS A 46 -0.13 5.35 -55.01
C LYS A 46 0.12 5.05 -53.54
N ALA A 47 0.66 3.88 -53.23
CA ALA A 47 0.86 3.38 -51.88
C ALA A 47 2.23 2.69 -51.74
N SER A 48 3.24 3.44 -51.29
CA SER A 48 4.57 2.88 -51.09
C SER A 48 4.67 2.25 -49.69
N PRO A 49 4.98 0.93 -49.59
CA PRO A 49 5.26 0.28 -48.32
C PRO A 49 6.55 0.81 -47.70
N ILE A 50 6.65 0.66 -46.38
CA ILE A 50 7.86 0.98 -45.61
C ILE A 50 8.24 -0.22 -44.74
N ILE A 51 9.52 -0.34 -44.40
CA ILE A 51 9.96 -1.30 -43.38
C ILE A 51 10.34 -0.50 -42.13
N GLU A 52 9.75 -0.85 -41.01
CA GLU A 52 10.03 -0.25 -39.72
C GLU A 52 10.19 -1.37 -38.69
N ARG A 53 11.34 -1.39 -37.98
CA ARG A 53 11.66 -2.41 -36.96
C ARG A 53 11.43 -3.86 -37.44
N GLY A 54 11.77 -4.15 -38.71
CA GLY A 54 11.61 -5.48 -39.31
C GLY A 54 10.18 -5.84 -39.70
N ARG A 55 9.23 -4.89 -39.66
CA ARG A 55 7.85 -5.07 -40.14
C ARG A 55 7.62 -4.26 -41.40
N THR A 56 7.00 -4.91 -42.40
CA THR A 56 6.54 -4.22 -43.61
C THR A 56 5.18 -3.61 -43.33
N LEU A 57 5.11 -2.28 -43.39
CA LEU A 57 3.89 -1.51 -43.22
C LEU A 57 3.37 -1.02 -44.57
N VAL A 58 2.06 -1.09 -44.77
CA VAL A 58 1.40 -0.69 -46.01
C VAL A 58 0.30 0.35 -45.75
N PRO A 59 0.10 1.32 -46.66
CA PRO A 59 -1.03 2.25 -46.59
C PRO A 59 -2.38 1.53 -46.75
N ILE A 60 -3.09 1.28 -45.65
CA ILE A 60 -4.25 0.37 -45.64
C ILE A 60 -5.37 0.82 -46.56
N ARG A 61 -5.67 2.13 -46.64
CA ARG A 61 -6.76 2.65 -47.46
C ARG A 61 -6.64 2.21 -48.91
N PHE A 62 -5.46 2.41 -49.51
CA PHE A 62 -5.24 2.14 -50.92
C PHE A 62 -5.28 0.65 -51.24
N VAL A 63 -4.80 -0.20 -50.33
CA VAL A 63 -4.90 -1.66 -50.48
C VAL A 63 -6.35 -2.11 -50.37
N ALA A 64 -7.07 -1.64 -49.35
CA ALA A 64 -8.46 -1.98 -49.10
C ALA A 64 -9.39 -1.54 -50.24
N GLU A 65 -9.26 -0.30 -50.72
CA GLU A 65 -10.06 0.24 -51.84
C GLU A 65 -9.78 -0.48 -53.16
N GLU A 66 -8.52 -0.84 -53.44
CA GLU A 66 -8.18 -1.63 -54.64
C GLU A 66 -8.77 -3.05 -54.56
N LEU A 67 -8.94 -3.58 -53.36
CA LEU A 67 -9.63 -4.84 -53.08
C LEU A 67 -11.17 -4.71 -52.99
N GLY A 68 -11.73 -3.54 -53.34
CA GLY A 68 -13.17 -3.28 -53.36
C GLY A 68 -13.80 -3.02 -51.99
N ALA A 69 -13.01 -2.79 -50.94
CA ALA A 69 -13.51 -2.40 -49.63
C ALA A 69 -13.82 -0.90 -49.55
N LYS A 70 -14.78 -0.52 -48.72
CA LYS A 70 -15.05 0.86 -48.34
C LYS A 70 -14.22 1.21 -47.11
N VAL A 71 -13.60 2.39 -47.12
CA VAL A 71 -12.74 2.86 -46.02
C VAL A 71 -13.26 4.21 -45.52
N ASP A 72 -13.63 4.26 -44.25
CA ASP A 72 -14.08 5.47 -43.57
C ASP A 72 -13.04 5.91 -42.51
N TRP A 73 -12.81 7.22 -42.42
CA TRP A 73 -11.90 7.80 -41.44
C TRP A 73 -12.69 8.69 -40.48
N LYS A 74 -12.76 8.26 -39.22
CA LYS A 74 -13.35 9.03 -38.12
C LYS A 74 -12.26 9.88 -37.49
N SER A 75 -12.14 11.13 -37.93
CA SER A 75 -11.05 12.02 -37.52
C SER A 75 -11.04 12.34 -36.02
N GLU A 76 -12.21 12.56 -35.42
CA GLU A 76 -12.34 12.91 -34.00
C GLU A 76 -11.91 11.76 -33.08
N GLU A 77 -12.22 10.52 -33.48
CA GLU A 77 -11.89 9.31 -32.74
C GLU A 77 -10.52 8.71 -33.15
N ARG A 78 -9.91 9.26 -34.21
CA ARG A 78 -8.70 8.74 -34.87
C ARG A 78 -8.84 7.26 -35.26
N ARG A 79 -9.97 6.91 -35.87
CA ARG A 79 -10.31 5.52 -36.26
C ARG A 79 -10.45 5.34 -37.77
N VAL A 80 -9.97 4.21 -38.27
CA VAL A 80 -10.21 3.73 -39.64
C VAL A 80 -11.17 2.55 -39.58
N ILE A 81 -12.31 2.68 -40.25
CA ILE A 81 -13.31 1.62 -40.41
C ILE A 81 -13.24 1.10 -41.84
N ILE A 82 -13.09 -0.21 -42.02
CA ILE A 82 -12.98 -0.86 -43.32
C ILE A 82 -14.11 -1.88 -43.44
N GLU A 83 -14.90 -1.77 -44.51
CA GLU A 83 -16.06 -2.63 -44.77
C GLU A 83 -15.88 -3.35 -46.11
N LYS A 84 -15.96 -4.68 -46.12
CA LYS A 84 -15.92 -5.50 -47.35
C LYS A 84 -16.86 -6.71 -47.21
N GLY A 85 -18.03 -6.65 -47.82
CA GLY A 85 -19.06 -7.68 -47.63
C GLY A 85 -19.47 -7.75 -46.17
N ASP A 86 -19.42 -8.93 -45.56
CA ASP A 86 -19.71 -9.16 -44.13
C ASP A 86 -18.51 -8.86 -43.22
N ARG A 87 -17.35 -8.49 -43.80
CA ARG A 87 -16.15 -8.15 -43.03
C ARG A 87 -16.14 -6.69 -42.63
N LEU A 88 -15.98 -6.44 -41.33
CA LEU A 88 -15.78 -5.11 -40.77
C LEU A 88 -14.52 -5.09 -39.91
N VAL A 89 -13.66 -4.10 -40.13
CA VAL A 89 -12.43 -3.93 -39.38
C VAL A 89 -12.34 -2.51 -38.86
N ASP A 90 -12.01 -2.39 -37.59
CA ASP A 90 -11.95 -1.12 -36.89
C ASP A 90 -10.62 -0.96 -36.13
N LEU A 91 -9.85 0.02 -36.60
CA LEU A 91 -8.50 0.33 -36.18
C LEU A 91 -8.47 1.71 -35.53
N LYS A 92 -7.93 1.83 -34.31
CA LYS A 92 -7.60 3.12 -33.69
C LYS A 92 -6.10 3.41 -33.87
N ILE A 93 -5.76 4.62 -34.33
CA ILE A 93 -4.35 5.02 -34.46
C ILE A 93 -3.68 4.96 -33.09
N GLY A 94 -2.54 4.27 -33.01
CA GLY A 94 -1.76 4.13 -31.79
C GLY A 94 -2.16 2.98 -30.87
N SER A 95 -3.20 2.20 -31.18
CA SER A 95 -3.58 1.02 -30.37
C SER A 95 -3.15 -0.29 -31.03
N TYR A 96 -2.71 -1.26 -30.23
CA TYR A 96 -2.49 -2.63 -30.69
C TYR A 96 -3.81 -3.39 -30.86
N LEU A 97 -4.87 -2.99 -30.14
CA LEU A 97 -6.16 -3.65 -30.19
C LEU A 97 -6.88 -3.32 -31.51
N VAL A 98 -7.32 -4.36 -32.22
CA VAL A 98 -8.08 -4.26 -33.47
C VAL A 98 -9.38 -5.03 -33.30
N MET A 99 -10.49 -4.42 -33.69
CA MET A 99 -11.75 -5.15 -33.79
C MET A 99 -11.89 -5.65 -35.23
N ALA A 100 -12.19 -6.93 -35.37
CA ALA A 100 -12.47 -7.57 -36.65
C ALA A 100 -13.79 -8.34 -36.53
N MET A 101 -14.62 -8.27 -37.55
CA MET A 101 -15.87 -9.00 -37.63
C MET A 101 -15.88 -9.78 -38.94
N ASP A 102 -16.04 -11.10 -38.85
CA ASP A 102 -16.27 -12.02 -39.99
C ASP A 102 -17.38 -12.98 -39.60
N GLY A 103 -18.63 -12.50 -39.67
CA GLY A 103 -19.82 -13.19 -39.12
C GLY A 103 -19.93 -13.20 -37.59
N LYS A 104 -18.82 -13.09 -36.85
CA LYS A 104 -18.75 -12.89 -35.39
C LYS A 104 -17.81 -11.73 -35.07
N LYS A 105 -18.18 -10.88 -34.10
CA LYS A 105 -17.31 -9.82 -33.56
C LYS A 105 -16.17 -10.44 -32.76
N ASP A 106 -14.94 -10.06 -33.08
CA ASP A 106 -13.74 -10.53 -32.41
C ASP A 106 -12.72 -9.40 -32.23
N TYR A 107 -11.73 -9.62 -31.37
CA TYR A 107 -10.64 -8.68 -31.13
C TYR A 107 -9.30 -9.38 -31.25
N ILE A 108 -8.36 -8.73 -31.94
CA ILE A 108 -7.00 -9.23 -32.11
C ILE A 108 -6.00 -8.16 -31.66
N LEU A 109 -4.86 -8.60 -31.13
CA LEU A 109 -3.72 -7.72 -30.87
C LEU A 109 -2.78 -7.75 -32.07
N SER A 110 -2.58 -6.59 -32.70
CA SER A 110 -1.56 -6.39 -33.71
C SER A 110 -0.17 -6.39 -33.07
N ASP A 111 0.87 -6.73 -33.84
CA ASP A 111 2.26 -6.66 -33.37
C ASP A 111 2.91 -5.27 -33.52
N THR A 112 2.22 -4.38 -34.24
CA THR A 112 2.54 -2.95 -34.33
C THR A 112 1.27 -2.14 -34.48
N THR A 113 1.23 -0.96 -33.89
CA THR A 113 0.05 -0.10 -33.89
C THR A 113 -0.17 0.53 -35.28
N PRO A 114 -1.42 0.79 -35.70
CA PRO A 114 -1.69 1.62 -36.87
C PRO A 114 -1.10 3.02 -36.69
N LYS A 115 -0.36 3.51 -37.69
CA LYS A 115 0.35 4.79 -37.63
C LYS A 115 -0.13 5.76 -38.69
N LEU A 116 -0.18 7.03 -38.34
CA LEU A 116 -0.43 8.10 -39.31
C LEU A 116 0.92 8.66 -39.78
N ILE A 117 1.27 8.45 -41.06
CA ILE A 117 2.51 8.93 -41.67
C ILE A 117 2.15 9.66 -42.95
N ASN A 118 2.50 10.94 -43.05
CA ASN A 118 2.19 11.80 -44.20
C ASN A 118 0.70 11.67 -44.62
N ASP A 119 -0.20 11.83 -43.65
CA ASP A 119 -1.67 11.73 -43.81
C ASP A 119 -2.19 10.38 -44.32
N ARG A 120 -1.40 9.32 -44.17
CA ARG A 120 -1.79 7.94 -44.54
C ARG A 120 -1.68 7.01 -43.34
N THR A 121 -2.69 6.16 -43.19
CA THR A 121 -2.65 5.11 -42.17
C THR A 121 -1.85 3.93 -42.67
N TYR A 122 -0.73 3.65 -41.98
CA TYR A 122 0.12 2.50 -42.20
C TYR A 122 -0.19 1.41 -41.17
N VAL A 123 -0.33 0.18 -41.65
CA VAL A 123 -0.59 -1.02 -40.83
C VAL A 123 0.38 -2.12 -41.22
N PRO A 124 0.68 -3.10 -40.34
CA PRO A 124 1.50 -4.23 -40.73
C PRO A 124 0.81 -5.06 -41.80
N LEU A 125 1.58 -5.58 -42.75
CA LEU A 125 1.06 -6.40 -43.85
C LEU A 125 0.20 -7.57 -43.36
N ARG A 126 0.59 -8.23 -42.26
CA ARG A 126 -0.20 -9.29 -41.61
C ARG A 126 -1.59 -8.84 -41.22
N LEU A 127 -1.73 -7.61 -40.72
CA LEU A 127 -3.04 -7.09 -40.36
C LEU A 127 -3.92 -6.90 -41.58
N VAL A 128 -3.37 -6.57 -42.75
CA VAL A 128 -4.14 -6.53 -44.00
C VAL A 128 -4.71 -7.91 -44.35
N GLY A 129 -3.87 -8.95 -44.24
CA GLY A 129 -4.27 -10.33 -44.47
C GLY A 129 -5.40 -10.75 -43.54
N ASN A 130 -5.22 -10.57 -42.22
CA ASN A 130 -6.24 -10.89 -41.22
C ASN A 130 -7.52 -10.04 -41.38
N ALA A 131 -7.38 -8.75 -41.68
CA ALA A 131 -8.49 -7.80 -41.77
C ALA A 131 -9.39 -8.08 -42.98
N LEU A 132 -8.78 -8.40 -44.13
CA LEU A 132 -9.49 -8.54 -45.39
C LEU A 132 -9.66 -10.02 -45.79
N GLY A 133 -9.08 -10.95 -45.04
CA GLY A 133 -8.95 -12.39 -45.29
C GLY A 133 -8.41 -12.67 -46.69
N VAL A 134 -7.27 -12.06 -46.99
CA VAL A 134 -6.55 -12.15 -48.27
C VAL A 134 -5.13 -12.66 -48.04
N GLY A 135 -4.62 -13.42 -49.01
CA GLY A 135 -3.26 -13.92 -48.97
C GLY A 135 -2.27 -12.78 -49.07
N ILE A 136 -1.20 -12.88 -48.27
CA ILE A 136 -0.11 -11.91 -48.25
C ILE A 136 1.24 -12.60 -48.44
N GLY A 137 2.18 -11.88 -49.04
CA GLY A 137 3.53 -12.41 -49.28
C GLY A 137 4.59 -11.31 -49.31
N TRP A 138 5.80 -11.68 -48.89
CA TRP A 138 7.00 -10.87 -49.03
C TRP A 138 8.00 -11.59 -49.93
N ASP A 139 8.29 -10.99 -51.08
CA ASP A 139 9.32 -11.42 -52.02
C ASP A 139 10.60 -10.66 -51.70
N GLU A 140 11.51 -11.29 -50.95
CA GLU A 140 12.73 -10.65 -50.45
C GLU A 140 13.69 -10.28 -51.59
N GLU A 141 13.88 -11.18 -52.56
CA GLU A 141 14.78 -10.98 -53.71
C GLU A 141 14.37 -9.76 -54.53
N ASN A 142 13.07 -9.62 -54.80
CA ASN A 142 12.54 -8.55 -55.65
C ASN A 142 11.99 -7.36 -54.86
N ARG A 143 12.00 -7.42 -53.53
CA ARG A 143 11.38 -6.46 -52.60
C ARG A 143 9.93 -6.14 -52.97
N ILE A 144 9.11 -7.17 -53.15
CA ILE A 144 7.69 -7.03 -53.51
C ILE A 144 6.82 -7.49 -52.35
N VAL A 145 5.93 -6.61 -51.91
CA VAL A 145 4.75 -6.98 -51.12
C VAL A 145 3.66 -7.46 -52.07
N LYS A 146 3.17 -8.68 -51.86
CA LYS A 146 2.06 -9.26 -52.62
C LYS A 146 0.84 -9.34 -51.71
N VAL A 147 -0.30 -8.89 -52.23
CA VAL A 147 -1.63 -9.06 -51.63
C VAL A 147 -2.51 -9.70 -52.71
N ASP A 148 -3.10 -10.84 -52.43
CA ASP A 148 -3.85 -11.64 -53.40
C ASP A 148 -5.19 -12.10 -52.81
N SER A 149 -6.28 -11.54 -53.34
CA SER A 149 -7.63 -11.87 -52.93
C SER A 149 -8.12 -13.22 -53.47
N ASN A 150 -7.46 -13.78 -54.48
CA ASN A 150 -7.78 -15.10 -55.02
C ASN A 150 -7.16 -16.24 -54.19
N ASN A 151 -6.32 -15.90 -53.22
CA ASN A 151 -5.74 -16.85 -52.27
C ASN A 151 -6.16 -16.47 -50.85
N PRO A 152 -7.39 -16.79 -50.41
CA PRO A 152 -7.86 -16.47 -49.07
C PRO A 152 -6.94 -17.08 -48.00
N SER A 153 -6.71 -16.36 -46.92
CA SER A 153 -5.98 -16.84 -45.76
C SER A 153 -6.86 -16.83 -44.52
N ASP A 154 -6.65 -17.81 -43.64
CA ASP A 154 -7.26 -17.80 -42.31
C ASP A 154 -6.69 -16.66 -41.44
N ILE A 155 -7.46 -16.24 -40.45
CA ILE A 155 -7.00 -15.26 -39.46
C ILE A 155 -6.00 -15.95 -38.53
N GLU A 156 -4.74 -15.52 -38.57
CA GLU A 156 -3.70 -16.03 -37.68
C GLU A 156 -3.50 -15.09 -36.48
N ALA A 157 -3.39 -15.65 -35.28
CA ALA A 157 -3.00 -14.87 -34.11
C ALA A 157 -1.59 -14.28 -34.31
N PHE A 158 -1.40 -13.01 -33.93
CA PHE A 158 -0.08 -12.37 -34.00
C PHE A 158 0.90 -12.94 -32.97
N PHE A 159 0.37 -13.47 -31.87
CA PHE A 159 1.14 -13.95 -30.74
C PHE A 159 0.70 -15.37 -30.35
N PRO A 160 1.63 -16.22 -29.89
CA PRO A 160 1.33 -17.59 -29.49
C PRO A 160 0.83 -17.68 -28.03
N VAL A 161 -0.14 -16.83 -27.67
CA VAL A 161 -0.71 -16.72 -26.32
C VAL A 161 -2.23 -16.78 -26.42
N LYS A 162 -2.89 -17.41 -25.45
CA LYS A 162 -4.34 -17.41 -25.31
C LYS A 162 -4.78 -17.17 -23.88
N ILE A 163 -5.83 -16.40 -23.68
CA ILE A 163 -6.51 -16.33 -22.37
C ILE A 163 -7.15 -17.69 -22.10
N LYS A 164 -6.89 -18.23 -20.91
CA LYS A 164 -7.33 -19.56 -20.50
C LYS A 164 -8.63 -19.48 -19.71
N GLY A 165 -9.54 -20.43 -19.96
CA GLY A 165 -10.76 -20.62 -19.17
C GLY A 165 -11.87 -19.58 -19.42
N LEU A 166 -11.67 -18.66 -20.38
CA LEU A 166 -12.68 -17.69 -20.80
C LEU A 166 -12.92 -17.77 -22.31
N GLU A 167 -14.18 -17.60 -22.71
CA GLU A 167 -14.60 -17.61 -24.12
C GLU A 167 -15.08 -16.24 -24.59
N ALA A 168 -14.86 -15.93 -25.87
CA ALA A 168 -15.34 -14.68 -26.48
C ALA A 168 -16.88 -14.60 -26.45
N GLY A 169 -17.39 -13.57 -25.77
CA GLY A 169 -18.81 -13.33 -25.51
C GLY A 169 -19.28 -13.79 -24.13
N GLN A 170 -18.39 -14.36 -23.31
CA GLN A 170 -18.75 -14.82 -21.96
C GLN A 170 -19.22 -13.67 -21.07
N VAL A 171 -20.26 -13.95 -20.28
CA VAL A 171 -20.76 -13.03 -19.27
C VAL A 171 -19.99 -13.24 -17.96
N ILE A 172 -19.27 -12.21 -17.52
CA ILE A 172 -18.58 -12.19 -16.24
C ILE A 172 -19.56 -11.68 -15.17
N ARG A 173 -19.88 -12.55 -14.23
CA ARG A 173 -20.86 -12.28 -13.15
C ARG A 173 -20.22 -11.97 -11.80
N GLY A 174 -18.91 -12.04 -11.69
CA GLY A 174 -18.21 -11.83 -10.43
C GLY A 174 -16.72 -12.13 -10.50
N ARG A 175 -16.15 -12.44 -9.33
CA ARG A 175 -14.76 -12.83 -9.16
C ARG A 175 -14.36 -13.91 -10.17
N THR A 176 -13.26 -13.65 -10.87
CA THR A 176 -12.76 -14.46 -11.98
C THR A 176 -11.25 -14.64 -11.83
N GLU A 177 -10.75 -15.85 -12.03
CA GLU A 177 -9.30 -16.10 -12.11
C GLU A 177 -8.82 -15.91 -13.55
N LEU A 178 -7.70 -15.22 -13.71
CA LEU A 178 -7.12 -14.85 -14.99
C LEU A 178 -5.79 -15.55 -15.19
N GLU A 179 -5.72 -16.34 -16.25
CA GLU A 179 -4.56 -17.13 -16.65
C GLU A 179 -4.38 -17.06 -18.18
N ILE A 180 -3.17 -17.36 -18.65
CA ILE A 180 -2.88 -17.55 -20.06
C ILE A 180 -2.24 -18.92 -20.32
N ASP A 181 -2.43 -19.43 -21.53
CA ASP A 181 -1.69 -20.57 -22.08
C ASP A 181 -0.81 -20.09 -23.25
N PHE A 182 0.38 -20.67 -23.37
CA PHE A 182 1.20 -20.53 -24.58
C PHE A 182 0.86 -21.65 -25.56
N LEU A 183 0.86 -21.34 -26.86
CA LEU A 183 0.75 -22.39 -27.88
C LEU A 183 1.92 -23.37 -27.77
N GLU A 184 1.69 -24.64 -28.11
CA GLU A 184 2.66 -25.71 -27.93
C GLU A 184 4.01 -25.37 -28.60
N GLY A 185 5.11 -25.57 -27.86
CA GLY A 185 6.47 -25.24 -28.32
C GLY A 185 6.81 -23.75 -28.37
N SER A 186 5.88 -22.86 -28.00
CA SER A 186 6.08 -21.41 -28.03
C SER A 186 6.42 -20.83 -26.65
N SER A 187 7.14 -19.71 -26.64
CA SER A 187 7.38 -18.90 -25.45
C SER A 187 7.60 -17.43 -25.82
N ILE A 188 7.36 -16.53 -24.87
CA ILE A 188 7.66 -15.10 -24.99
C ILE A 188 8.57 -14.73 -23.83
N ASN A 189 9.66 -14.00 -24.11
CA ASN A 189 10.58 -13.51 -23.09
C ASN A 189 10.02 -12.24 -22.41
N GLY A 190 8.91 -12.40 -21.68
CA GLY A 190 8.26 -11.33 -20.93
C GLY A 190 8.71 -11.27 -19.48
N LYS A 191 8.63 -10.06 -18.91
CA LYS A 191 8.91 -9.80 -17.51
C LYS A 191 7.65 -9.63 -16.67
N GLU A 192 6.60 -9.11 -17.28
CA GLU A 192 5.34 -8.81 -16.62
C GLU A 192 4.15 -9.16 -17.52
N ILE A 193 3.07 -9.64 -16.90
CA ILE A 193 1.75 -9.73 -17.52
C ILE A 193 0.79 -8.73 -16.84
N LYS A 194 0.00 -8.03 -17.64
CA LYS A 194 -1.12 -7.18 -17.19
C LYS A 194 -2.39 -7.65 -17.86
N TYR A 195 -3.46 -7.77 -17.09
CA TYR A 195 -4.80 -7.96 -17.58
C TYR A 195 -5.50 -6.61 -17.60
N LEU A 196 -5.94 -6.19 -18.77
CA LEU A 196 -6.60 -4.90 -19.00
C LEU A 196 -8.08 -5.15 -19.31
N LEU A 197 -8.96 -4.34 -18.74
CA LEU A 197 -10.36 -4.30 -19.11
C LEU A 197 -10.61 -3.00 -19.87
N LEU A 198 -10.73 -3.09 -21.20
CA LEU A 198 -10.81 -1.94 -22.09
C LEU A 198 -12.23 -1.72 -22.61
N SER A 199 -12.57 -0.46 -22.86
CA SER A 199 -13.75 -0.09 -23.63
C SER A 199 -13.56 -0.44 -25.11
N PRO A 200 -14.54 -1.10 -25.76
CA PRO A 200 -14.58 -1.29 -27.21
C PRO A 200 -14.40 -0.02 -28.04
N GLU A 201 -14.87 1.12 -27.53
CA GLU A 201 -14.96 2.37 -28.27
C GLU A 201 -13.67 3.19 -28.11
N SER A 202 -13.28 3.48 -26.87
CA SER A 202 -12.08 4.29 -26.60
C SER A 202 -10.80 3.47 -26.66
N ARG A 203 -10.83 2.14 -26.55
CA ARG A 203 -9.64 1.27 -26.38
C ARG A 203 -8.81 1.61 -25.14
N GLU A 204 -9.43 2.34 -24.22
CA GLU A 204 -8.87 2.74 -22.93
C GLU A 204 -9.64 2.03 -21.82
N GLY A 205 -8.99 1.86 -20.67
CA GLY A 205 -9.60 1.21 -19.52
C GLY A 205 -8.61 1.06 -18.38
N PHE A 206 -8.71 -0.06 -17.64
CA PHE A 206 -7.96 -0.23 -16.39
C PHE A 206 -7.19 -1.54 -16.37
N VAL A 207 -6.06 -1.53 -15.65
CA VAL A 207 -5.42 -2.77 -15.21
C VAL A 207 -6.32 -3.39 -14.15
N VAL A 208 -6.80 -4.61 -14.39
CA VAL A 208 -7.64 -5.36 -13.44
C VAL A 208 -6.85 -6.39 -12.64
N ALA A 209 -5.77 -6.90 -13.20
CA ALA A 209 -4.81 -7.77 -12.53
C ALA A 209 -3.43 -7.65 -13.20
N ARG A 210 -2.36 -8.02 -12.48
CA ARG A 210 -1.00 -8.03 -13.02
C ARG A 210 -0.07 -8.90 -12.18
N GLY A 211 1.06 -9.30 -12.77
CA GLY A 211 2.16 -9.88 -12.02
C GLY A 211 3.37 -10.29 -12.85
N MET A 212 4.37 -10.81 -12.15
CA MET A 212 5.68 -11.12 -12.72
C MET A 212 5.81 -12.58 -13.17
N ASP A 213 4.91 -13.45 -12.73
CA ASP A 213 4.82 -14.84 -13.22
C ASP A 213 3.83 -14.88 -14.39
N LEU A 214 4.35 -15.00 -15.61
CA LEU A 214 3.52 -15.03 -16.83
C LEU A 214 2.55 -16.20 -16.86
N LYS A 215 2.83 -17.29 -16.13
CA LYS A 215 1.96 -18.48 -16.04
C LYS A 215 1.16 -18.53 -14.74
N GLY A 216 1.24 -17.48 -13.93
CA GLY A 216 0.49 -17.37 -12.68
C GLY A 216 -1.01 -17.21 -12.90
N SER A 217 -1.79 -17.59 -11.88
CA SER A 217 -3.22 -17.26 -11.77
C SER A 217 -3.39 -15.96 -11.01
N TYR A 218 -4.21 -15.07 -11.56
CA TYR A 218 -4.47 -13.76 -10.96
C TYR A 218 -5.96 -13.52 -10.74
N SER A 219 -6.32 -13.24 -9.49
CA SER A 219 -7.71 -13.02 -9.11
C SER A 219 -8.17 -11.61 -9.48
N TRP A 220 -9.28 -11.51 -10.20
CA TRP A 220 -9.93 -10.25 -10.53
C TRP A 220 -11.33 -10.18 -9.92
N ILE A 221 -11.61 -9.10 -9.19
CA ILE A 221 -12.93 -8.76 -8.68
C ILE A 221 -13.46 -7.55 -9.47
N PRO A 222 -14.55 -7.68 -10.25
CA PRO A 222 -15.06 -6.61 -11.08
C PRO A 222 -15.78 -5.52 -10.26
N ASN A 223 -15.83 -4.30 -10.79
CA ASN A 223 -16.65 -3.22 -10.25
C ASN A 223 -18.10 -3.37 -10.74
N LEU A 224 -19.08 -3.04 -9.90
CA LEU A 224 -20.51 -3.09 -10.28
C LEU A 224 -20.88 -2.08 -11.36
N GLY A 225 -20.14 -0.97 -11.45
CA GLY A 225 -20.35 0.10 -12.43
C GLY A 225 -19.93 -0.27 -13.87
N ASP A 226 -19.06 -1.27 -14.06
CA ASP A 226 -18.44 -1.56 -15.36
C ASP A 226 -19.32 -2.36 -16.34
N LYS A 227 -20.65 -2.20 -16.27
CA LYS A 227 -21.59 -3.01 -17.04
C LYS A 227 -21.42 -2.87 -18.55
N GLY A 228 -21.80 -3.96 -19.24
CA GLY A 228 -21.89 -4.01 -20.70
C GLY A 228 -20.68 -4.63 -21.37
N GLU A 229 -20.54 -4.36 -22.67
CA GLU A 229 -19.47 -4.91 -23.49
C GLU A 229 -18.09 -4.36 -23.04
N ARG A 230 -17.12 -5.25 -22.89
CA ARG A 230 -15.72 -4.93 -22.61
C ARG A 230 -14.80 -5.83 -23.43
N VAL A 231 -13.54 -5.43 -23.51
CA VAL A 231 -12.46 -6.26 -24.07
C VAL A 231 -11.47 -6.57 -22.96
N LEU A 232 -11.35 -7.85 -22.63
CA LEU A 232 -10.34 -8.33 -21.70
C LEU A 232 -9.07 -8.63 -22.49
N VAL A 233 -7.96 -8.00 -22.11
CA VAL A 233 -6.67 -8.16 -22.77
C VAL A 233 -5.65 -8.71 -21.79
N ALA A 234 -4.98 -9.80 -22.15
CA ALA A 234 -3.79 -10.28 -21.44
C ALA A 234 -2.55 -9.81 -22.18
N ALA A 235 -1.85 -8.82 -21.64
CA ALA A 235 -0.73 -8.13 -22.27
C ALA A 235 0.59 -8.44 -21.56
N ILE A 236 1.60 -8.87 -22.32
CA ILE A 236 2.93 -9.22 -21.84
C ILE A 236 3.90 -8.10 -22.22
N TYR A 237 4.70 -7.69 -21.22
CA TYR A 237 5.66 -6.61 -21.32
C TYR A 237 7.08 -7.11 -21.04
N ASP A 238 8.07 -6.52 -21.69
CA ASP A 238 9.49 -6.77 -21.44
C ASP A 238 10.02 -6.01 -20.19
N GLU A 239 11.32 -6.10 -19.94
CA GLU A 239 11.98 -5.41 -18.82
C GLU A 239 11.94 -3.87 -18.89
N ASN A 240 11.72 -3.32 -20.08
CA ASN A 240 11.62 -1.87 -20.33
C ASN A 240 10.16 -1.40 -20.32
N GLY A 241 9.20 -2.30 -20.05
CA GLY A 241 7.78 -2.00 -20.09
C GLY A 241 7.20 -1.87 -21.51
N GLN A 242 7.89 -2.40 -22.53
CA GLN A 242 7.38 -2.43 -23.90
C GLN A 242 6.48 -3.65 -24.11
N PHE A 243 5.32 -3.46 -24.74
CA PHE A 243 4.44 -4.57 -25.14
C PHE A 243 5.12 -5.48 -26.17
N ILE A 244 5.10 -6.79 -25.92
CA ILE A 244 5.76 -7.80 -26.76
C ILE A 244 4.85 -8.98 -27.15
N GLY A 245 3.63 -9.03 -26.62
CA GLY A 245 2.62 -9.99 -27.05
C GLY A 245 1.48 -10.17 -26.08
N GLY A 246 0.44 -10.87 -26.50
CA GLY A 246 -0.74 -11.06 -25.69
C GLY A 246 -1.91 -11.64 -26.46
N ASP A 247 -3.06 -11.66 -25.79
CA ASP A 247 -4.33 -12.08 -26.36
C ASP A 247 -5.46 -11.14 -25.91
N ALA A 248 -6.55 -11.09 -26.66
CA ALA A 248 -7.70 -10.24 -26.37
C ALA A 248 -9.00 -10.99 -26.66
N ILE A 249 -9.97 -10.88 -25.75
CA ILE A 249 -11.30 -11.48 -25.93
C ILE A 249 -12.39 -10.49 -25.57
N GLN A 250 -13.49 -10.56 -26.31
CA GLN A 250 -14.72 -9.85 -25.93
C GLN A 250 -15.35 -10.52 -24.71
N VAL A 251 -15.76 -9.73 -23.72
CA VAL A 251 -16.56 -10.19 -22.57
C VAL A 251 -17.71 -9.23 -22.31
N TYR A 252 -18.75 -9.71 -21.61
CA TYR A 252 -19.85 -8.88 -21.14
C TYR A 252 -19.87 -8.85 -19.62
N LEU A 253 -19.84 -7.65 -19.02
CA LEU A 253 -19.96 -7.53 -17.57
C LEU A 253 -21.42 -7.36 -17.18
N ASP A 254 -21.92 -8.32 -16.41
CA ASP A 254 -23.22 -8.31 -15.75
C ASP A 254 -23.03 -8.87 -14.32
N VAL A 255 -22.27 -8.11 -13.53
CA VAL A 255 -21.88 -8.51 -12.18
C VAL A 255 -23.12 -8.66 -11.31
N VAL A 256 -23.29 -9.84 -10.74
CA VAL A 256 -24.36 -10.13 -9.79
C VAL A 256 -23.76 -10.04 -8.39
N PRO A 257 -24.15 -9.06 -7.57
CA PRO A 257 -23.66 -8.97 -6.20
C PRO A 257 -24.00 -10.25 -5.44
N LYS A 258 -22.98 -10.90 -4.91
CA LYS A 258 -23.08 -12.10 -4.08
C LYS A 258 -22.17 -11.90 -2.88
N VAL A 259 -22.69 -12.25 -1.71
CA VAL A 259 -21.98 -12.19 -0.44
C VAL A 259 -22.17 -13.52 0.26
N SER A 260 -21.07 -14.17 0.64
CA SER A 260 -21.08 -15.39 1.44
C SER A 260 -20.27 -15.16 2.71
N LEU A 261 -20.84 -15.48 3.86
CA LEU A 261 -20.16 -15.41 5.14
C LEU A 261 -19.17 -16.57 5.27
N ARG A 262 -17.96 -16.28 5.71
CA ARG A 262 -16.92 -17.25 6.09
C ARG A 262 -16.70 -17.22 7.60
N GLY A 263 -16.24 -18.34 8.16
CA GLY A 263 -15.82 -18.44 9.57
C GLY A 263 -16.78 -19.14 10.51
N VAL A 264 -18.02 -19.40 10.06
CA VAL A 264 -19.06 -20.11 10.83
C VAL A 264 -19.82 -21.03 9.89
N LYS A 265 -20.18 -22.23 10.36
CA LYS A 265 -21.04 -23.18 9.64
C LYS A 265 -22.36 -23.41 10.38
N GLU A 266 -23.37 -23.80 9.61
CA GLU A 266 -24.70 -24.10 10.14
C GLU A 266 -24.63 -25.21 11.22
N GLY A 267 -25.16 -24.91 12.40
CA GLY A 267 -25.21 -25.83 13.55
C GLY A 267 -23.87 -26.05 14.27
N GLU A 268 -22.80 -25.34 13.91
CA GLU A 268 -21.48 -25.49 14.52
C GLU A 268 -21.48 -25.06 16.00
N VAL A 269 -20.63 -25.69 16.81
CA VAL A 269 -20.37 -25.28 18.20
C VAL A 269 -19.05 -24.49 18.22
N LEU A 270 -19.13 -23.22 18.57
CA LEU A 270 -18.02 -22.27 18.63
C LEU A 270 -17.54 -22.14 20.09
N ASP A 271 -16.32 -22.58 20.39
CA ASP A 271 -15.76 -22.65 21.74
C ASP A 271 -14.52 -21.76 21.97
N ASP A 272 -14.09 -21.03 20.94
CA ASP A 272 -12.97 -20.08 20.98
C ASP A 272 -13.25 -18.84 20.11
N VAL A 273 -12.20 -18.09 19.75
CA VAL A 273 -12.27 -16.91 18.87
C VAL A 273 -12.92 -17.26 17.52
N VAL A 274 -13.95 -16.50 17.16
CA VAL A 274 -14.68 -16.65 15.90
C VAL A 274 -14.12 -15.64 14.89
N ASN A 275 -13.48 -16.12 13.82
CA ASN A 275 -12.93 -15.26 12.76
C ASN A 275 -13.93 -15.18 11.60
N LEU A 276 -14.61 -14.05 11.47
CA LEU A 276 -15.58 -13.78 10.41
C LEU A 276 -14.89 -13.14 9.21
N GLY A 277 -15.24 -13.61 8.01
CA GLY A 277 -14.79 -13.04 6.74
C GLY A 277 -15.92 -13.10 5.71
N VAL A 278 -15.67 -12.57 4.51
CA VAL A 278 -16.62 -12.67 3.40
C VAL A 278 -15.95 -13.17 2.13
N ASP A 279 -16.71 -13.89 1.32
CA ASP A 279 -16.45 -14.11 -0.10
C ASP A 279 -17.44 -13.28 -0.92
N ILE A 280 -16.92 -12.39 -1.76
CA ILE A 280 -17.70 -11.40 -2.49
C ILE A 280 -17.40 -11.44 -3.99
N SER A 281 -18.42 -11.12 -4.80
CA SER A 281 -18.30 -11.10 -6.26
C SER A 281 -17.97 -9.72 -6.86
N PHE A 282 -17.88 -8.67 -6.04
CA PHE A 282 -17.73 -7.28 -6.46
C PHE A 282 -16.79 -6.51 -5.53
N ILE A 283 -16.25 -5.38 -6.01
CA ILE A 283 -15.44 -4.48 -5.17
C ILE A 283 -16.33 -3.82 -4.12
N ALA A 284 -15.96 -3.97 -2.85
CA ALA A 284 -16.71 -3.47 -1.71
C ALA A 284 -15.97 -2.34 -1.01
N SER A 285 -16.72 -1.38 -0.50
CA SER A 285 -16.20 -0.27 0.29
C SER A 285 -15.93 -0.70 1.73
N ARG A 286 -16.84 -1.46 2.35
CA ARG A 286 -16.73 -1.95 3.74
C ARG A 286 -17.64 -3.15 3.99
N VAL A 287 -17.42 -3.83 5.11
CA VAL A 287 -18.30 -4.90 5.62
C VAL A 287 -18.76 -4.61 7.05
N GLU A 288 -19.96 -5.05 7.37
CA GLU A 288 -20.50 -5.17 8.72
C GLU A 288 -20.92 -6.62 9.00
N TYR A 289 -20.87 -7.02 10.26
CA TYR A 289 -21.35 -8.33 10.71
C TYR A 289 -22.49 -8.16 11.70
N GLN A 290 -23.66 -8.68 11.36
CA GLN A 290 -24.79 -8.80 12.27
C GLN A 290 -24.67 -10.11 13.05
N ILE A 291 -24.55 -10.01 14.37
CA ILE A 291 -24.45 -11.13 15.30
C ILE A 291 -25.66 -11.07 16.23
N THR A 292 -26.59 -12.01 16.09
CA THR A 292 -27.85 -12.05 16.83
C THR A 292 -27.84 -13.21 17.80
N ASN A 293 -27.96 -12.93 19.11
CA ASN A 293 -28.23 -13.94 20.12
C ASN A 293 -29.71 -14.33 20.06
N LEU A 294 -30.00 -15.55 19.62
CA LEU A 294 -31.36 -16.06 19.41
C LEU A 294 -32.08 -16.37 20.73
N ASP A 295 -31.34 -16.67 21.80
CA ASP A 295 -31.92 -16.97 23.11
C ASP A 295 -32.42 -15.70 23.82
N LYS A 296 -31.74 -14.57 23.61
CA LYS A 296 -32.06 -13.26 24.20
C LYS A 296 -32.81 -12.32 23.25
N ASN A 297 -32.86 -12.66 21.96
CA ASN A 297 -33.35 -11.79 20.89
C ASN A 297 -32.62 -10.43 20.84
N GLU A 298 -31.29 -10.47 20.99
CA GLU A 298 -30.42 -9.29 20.99
C GLU A 298 -29.50 -9.31 19.77
N THR A 299 -29.49 -8.22 19.00
CA THR A 299 -28.63 -8.08 17.81
C THR A 299 -27.52 -7.06 18.07
N LYS A 300 -26.30 -7.42 17.70
CA LYS A 300 -25.16 -6.51 17.62
C LYS A 300 -24.69 -6.39 16.18
N ILE A 301 -24.51 -5.16 15.70
CA ILE A 301 -23.87 -4.89 14.41
C ILE A 301 -22.42 -4.50 14.69
N VAL A 302 -21.49 -5.27 14.13
CA VAL A 302 -20.06 -4.98 14.20
C VAL A 302 -19.64 -4.30 12.91
N GLY A 303 -18.94 -3.17 13.01
CA GLY A 303 -18.45 -2.42 11.85
C GLY A 303 -19.20 -1.11 11.58
N GLU A 304 -20.27 -0.84 12.34
CA GLU A 304 -21.10 0.36 12.22
C GLU A 304 -20.33 1.63 12.62
N ASP A 305 -19.74 1.65 13.82
CA ASP A 305 -18.94 2.79 14.32
C ASP A 305 -17.49 2.81 13.81
N SER A 306 -16.99 1.66 13.38
CA SER A 306 -15.60 1.46 12.95
C SER A 306 -15.58 0.52 11.75
N PRO A 307 -15.53 1.06 10.52
CA PRO A 307 -15.61 0.29 9.29
C PRO A 307 -14.61 -0.88 9.24
N LEU A 308 -15.07 -2.03 8.75
CA LEU A 308 -14.24 -3.22 8.62
C LEU A 308 -13.84 -3.47 7.17
N ASP A 309 -12.64 -4.04 7.02
CA ASP A 309 -12.04 -4.42 5.75
C ASP A 309 -12.77 -5.65 5.17
N PRO A 310 -13.44 -5.54 4.01
CA PRO A 310 -14.16 -6.66 3.40
C PRO A 310 -13.22 -7.74 2.86
N TYR A 311 -11.93 -7.45 2.74
CA TYR A 311 -10.89 -8.38 2.30
C TYR A 311 -10.08 -8.97 3.46
N GLY A 312 -10.37 -8.53 4.70
CA GLY A 312 -9.75 -9.03 5.93
C GLY A 312 -10.67 -9.96 6.71
N GLU A 313 -10.23 -10.30 7.93
CA GLU A 313 -11.01 -11.06 8.90
C GLU A 313 -11.29 -10.19 10.14
N TYR A 314 -12.49 -10.37 10.70
CA TYR A 314 -12.88 -9.82 11.99
C TYR A 314 -12.90 -10.93 13.05
N SER A 315 -12.10 -10.78 14.10
CA SER A 315 -12.06 -11.72 15.22
C SER A 315 -13.02 -11.29 16.33
N TRP A 316 -14.08 -12.06 16.53
CA TRP A 316 -14.97 -11.92 17.68
C TRP A 316 -14.53 -12.85 18.82
N GLN A 317 -14.15 -12.25 19.95
CA GLN A 317 -13.82 -12.99 21.17
C GLN A 317 -15.05 -13.15 22.05
N ALA A 318 -15.74 -14.29 21.91
CA ALA A 318 -16.87 -14.63 22.76
C ALA A 318 -16.43 -14.95 24.21
N SER A 319 -17.28 -14.57 25.16
CA SER A 319 -17.11 -14.82 26.59
C SER A 319 -18.19 -15.78 27.11
N VAL A 320 -18.05 -16.28 28.33
CA VAL A 320 -19.01 -17.22 28.93
C VAL A 320 -20.44 -16.63 29.00
N ARG A 321 -20.59 -15.29 29.08
CA ARG A 321 -21.89 -14.62 29.08
C ARG A 321 -22.59 -14.63 27.71
N ASP A 322 -21.80 -14.91 26.66
CA ASP A 322 -22.21 -15.01 25.27
C ASP A 322 -22.52 -16.48 24.90
N ASN A 323 -22.52 -17.43 25.85
CA ASN A 323 -22.96 -18.79 25.56
C ASN A 323 -24.45 -18.81 25.22
N GLY A 324 -24.81 -19.50 24.14
CA GLY A 324 -26.19 -19.57 23.64
C GLY A 324 -26.26 -19.88 22.15
N ASN A 325 -27.46 -19.82 21.59
CA ASN A 325 -27.70 -19.97 20.16
C ASN A 325 -27.61 -18.60 19.46
N TYR A 326 -26.96 -18.55 18.29
CA TYR A 326 -26.68 -17.33 17.54
C TYR A 326 -27.03 -17.49 16.06
N SER A 327 -27.36 -16.37 15.40
CA SER A 327 -27.38 -16.21 13.95
C SER A 327 -26.34 -15.16 13.54
N PHE A 328 -25.58 -15.46 12.49
CA PHE A 328 -24.54 -14.61 11.93
C PHE A 328 -24.87 -14.24 10.49
N LYS A 329 -24.69 -12.97 10.13
CA LYS A 329 -24.88 -12.46 8.77
C LYS A 329 -23.85 -11.39 8.44
N ALA A 330 -23.37 -11.36 7.21
CA ALA A 330 -22.54 -10.26 6.71
C ALA A 330 -23.38 -9.29 5.87
N ILE A 331 -23.10 -8.00 6.00
CA ILE A 331 -23.67 -6.91 5.20
C ILE A 331 -22.48 -6.21 4.54
N VAL A 332 -22.35 -6.35 3.22
CA VAL A 332 -21.24 -5.78 2.44
C VAL A 332 -21.77 -4.60 1.64
N TYR A 333 -21.09 -3.47 1.72
CA TYR A 333 -21.46 -2.24 1.03
C TYR A 333 -20.63 -2.09 -0.24
N ASP A 334 -21.27 -1.74 -1.35
CA ASP A 334 -20.57 -1.43 -2.59
C ASP A 334 -19.99 0.00 -2.59
N MET A 335 -19.44 0.41 -3.73
CA MET A 335 -18.83 1.72 -3.91
C MET A 335 -19.86 2.86 -4.02
N GLU A 336 -21.16 2.59 -3.97
CA GLU A 336 -22.23 3.59 -3.84
C GLU A 336 -22.85 3.56 -2.43
N ASP A 337 -22.21 2.86 -1.49
CA ASP A 337 -22.69 2.63 -0.12
C ASP A 337 -24.05 1.89 -0.08
N LYS A 338 -24.37 1.09 -1.11
CA LYS A 338 -25.55 0.22 -1.12
C LYS A 338 -25.24 -1.15 -0.50
N PRO A 339 -26.08 -1.66 0.43
CA PRO A 339 -25.82 -2.92 1.12
C PRO A 339 -26.24 -4.15 0.29
N HIS A 340 -25.46 -5.22 0.46
CA HIS A 340 -25.71 -6.56 -0.06
C HIS A 340 -25.46 -7.58 1.05
N GLU A 341 -26.40 -8.48 1.29
CA GLU A 341 -26.37 -9.35 2.48
C GLU A 341 -26.00 -10.80 2.13
N SER A 342 -25.35 -11.49 3.06
CA SER A 342 -25.24 -12.94 3.03
C SER A 342 -26.53 -13.61 3.51
N ASN A 343 -26.64 -14.92 3.31
CA ASN A 343 -27.57 -15.72 4.11
C ASN A 343 -27.18 -15.66 5.59
N GLU A 344 -28.17 -15.90 6.45
CA GLU A 344 -27.94 -16.13 7.88
C GLU A 344 -27.37 -17.54 8.11
N ILE A 345 -26.42 -17.66 9.04
CA ILE A 345 -25.85 -18.93 9.49
C ILE A 345 -26.10 -19.06 10.99
N ALA A 346 -26.81 -20.10 11.42
CA ALA A 346 -27.03 -20.35 12.83
C ALA A 346 -25.91 -21.22 13.42
N ALA A 347 -25.41 -20.86 14.60
CA ALA A 347 -24.43 -21.63 15.34
C ALA A 347 -24.62 -21.48 16.85
N ARG A 348 -23.98 -22.34 17.63
CA ARG A 348 -24.04 -22.33 19.10
C ARG A 348 -22.70 -21.88 19.66
N VAL A 349 -22.71 -20.88 20.52
CA VAL A 349 -21.51 -20.44 21.25
C VAL A 349 -21.46 -21.17 22.58
N GLU A 350 -20.35 -21.88 22.84
CA GLU A 350 -20.12 -22.63 24.08
C GLU A 350 -18.66 -22.49 24.54
N VAL A 351 -18.35 -21.34 25.13
CA VAL A 351 -17.02 -21.03 25.65
C VAL A 351 -16.93 -21.48 27.13
N LYS A 352 -15.82 -22.14 27.47
CA LYS A 352 -15.50 -22.52 28.86
C LYS A 352 -14.79 -21.37 29.61
N PRO A 353 -14.96 -21.24 30.94
CA PRO A 353 -14.20 -20.28 31.73
C PRO A 353 -12.68 -20.49 31.59
N LYS A 354 -11.97 -19.47 31.15
CA LYS A 354 -10.51 -19.38 31.05
C LYS A 354 -10.03 -18.27 31.98
N LEU A 355 -9.01 -18.54 32.79
CA LEU A 355 -8.40 -17.58 33.73
C LEU A 355 -6.87 -17.72 33.71
N SER A 356 -6.18 -16.61 33.50
CA SER A 356 -4.73 -16.51 33.60
C SER A 356 -4.30 -15.20 34.23
N LEU A 357 -3.09 -15.19 34.78
CA LEU A 357 -2.40 -13.96 35.18
C LEU A 357 -1.55 -13.48 34.00
N ALA A 358 -1.81 -12.27 33.52
CA ALA A 358 -0.99 -11.57 32.55
C ALA A 358 -0.12 -10.51 33.25
N GLY A 359 0.96 -10.10 32.58
CA GLY A 359 1.90 -9.09 33.06
C GLY A 359 3.19 -9.62 33.68
N LEU A 360 3.35 -10.95 33.75
CA LEU A 360 4.55 -11.63 34.20
C LEU A 360 4.95 -12.73 33.22
N ASN A 361 6.25 -13.02 33.17
CA ASN A 361 6.80 -14.20 32.49
C ASN A 361 7.39 -15.17 33.53
N GLU A 362 7.36 -16.47 33.21
CA GLU A 362 7.97 -17.50 34.06
C GLU A 362 9.49 -17.23 34.23
N GLY A 363 9.97 -17.26 35.46
CA GLY A 363 11.35 -16.98 35.84
C GLY A 363 11.74 -15.49 35.81
N GLN A 364 10.80 -14.57 35.55
CA GLN A 364 11.11 -13.14 35.46
C GLN A 364 11.71 -12.60 36.77
N VAL A 365 12.81 -11.84 36.64
CA VAL A 365 13.33 -11.00 37.72
C VAL A 365 12.54 -9.69 37.74
N ILE A 366 11.89 -9.38 38.84
CA ILE A 366 11.11 -8.14 39.03
C ILE A 366 11.94 -7.16 39.85
N ASP A 367 12.47 -6.16 39.15
CA ASP A 367 13.31 -5.06 39.65
C ASP A 367 12.68 -3.67 39.40
N LYS A 368 11.46 -3.65 38.86
CA LYS A 368 10.64 -2.46 38.58
C LYS A 368 9.16 -2.81 38.72
N PRO A 369 8.26 -1.83 38.87
CA PRO A 369 6.84 -2.14 38.99
C PRO A 369 6.30 -2.85 37.75
N VAL A 370 5.43 -3.82 37.96
CA VAL A 370 4.77 -4.63 36.93
C VAL A 370 3.25 -4.48 37.07
N ASN A 371 2.55 -4.48 35.95
CA ASN A 371 1.09 -4.46 35.95
C ASN A 371 0.57 -5.89 35.88
N LEU A 372 0.00 -6.37 36.98
CA LEU A 372 -0.68 -7.66 37.04
C LEU A 372 -2.09 -7.48 36.51
N MET A 373 -2.52 -8.35 35.61
CA MET A 373 -3.87 -8.32 35.06
C MET A 373 -4.45 -9.73 35.01
N ALA A 374 -5.60 -9.94 35.64
CA ALA A 374 -6.35 -11.17 35.47
C ALA A 374 -7.00 -11.19 34.08
N ALA A 375 -6.44 -11.97 33.15
CA ALA A 375 -7.04 -12.21 31.84
C ALA A 375 -8.08 -13.33 31.96
N ARG A 376 -9.32 -13.04 31.57
CA ARG A 376 -10.47 -13.94 31.73
C ARG A 376 -11.53 -13.68 30.68
N ASN A 377 -12.36 -14.68 30.43
CA ASN A 377 -13.50 -14.61 29.53
C ASN A 377 -14.86 -14.78 30.26
N PHE A 378 -14.93 -14.42 31.54
CA PHE A 378 -16.17 -14.48 32.33
C PHE A 378 -16.21 -13.37 33.38
N ASP A 379 -17.43 -13.03 33.79
CA ASP A 379 -17.68 -11.97 34.77
C ASP A 379 -17.42 -12.43 36.20
N VAL A 380 -16.90 -11.51 37.01
CA VAL A 380 -16.49 -11.76 38.39
C VAL A 380 -16.98 -10.66 39.31
N THR A 381 -17.21 -11.02 40.57
CA THR A 381 -17.52 -10.08 41.64
C THR A 381 -16.25 -9.66 42.39
N GLU A 382 -15.21 -10.47 42.34
CA GLU A 382 -13.95 -10.25 43.05
C GLU A 382 -12.76 -10.87 42.29
N THR A 383 -11.65 -10.13 42.19
CA THR A 383 -10.33 -10.63 41.81
C THR A 383 -9.34 -10.32 42.93
N GLN A 384 -8.68 -11.36 43.43
CA GLN A 384 -7.56 -11.27 44.35
C GLN A 384 -6.26 -11.50 43.57
N TYR A 385 -5.32 -10.57 43.69
CA TYR A 385 -3.96 -10.74 43.21
C TYR A 385 -3.11 -11.25 44.37
N LEU A 386 -2.50 -12.42 44.23
CA LEU A 386 -1.76 -13.07 45.31
C LEU A 386 -0.35 -13.43 44.89
N ILE A 387 0.52 -13.49 45.88
CA ILE A 387 1.81 -14.18 45.78
C ILE A 387 1.87 -15.27 46.84
N ARG A 388 2.58 -16.34 46.52
CA ARG A 388 2.86 -17.44 47.44
C ARG A 388 4.35 -17.67 47.52
N ASP A 389 4.85 -17.92 48.73
CA ASP A 389 6.20 -18.42 48.89
C ASP A 389 6.26 -19.90 48.44
N PRO A 390 7.11 -20.24 47.46
CA PRO A 390 7.12 -21.60 46.91
C PRO A 390 7.56 -22.66 47.93
N LYS A 391 8.31 -22.28 48.98
CA LYS A 391 8.82 -23.17 50.02
C LYS A 391 7.85 -23.30 51.19
N THR A 392 7.39 -22.18 51.76
CA THR A 392 6.52 -22.22 52.95
C THR A 392 5.05 -22.40 52.61
N LYS A 393 4.67 -22.19 51.34
CA LYS A 393 3.28 -22.14 50.84
C LYS A 393 2.43 -21.03 51.44
N GLU A 394 3.04 -20.10 52.16
CA GLU A 394 2.37 -18.93 52.71
C GLU A 394 1.91 -17.99 51.58
N GLU A 395 0.63 -17.63 51.59
CA GLU A 395 0.04 -16.69 50.63
C GLU A 395 0.01 -15.28 51.22
N LYS A 396 0.38 -14.29 50.41
CA LYS A 396 0.21 -12.87 50.69
C LYS A 396 -0.73 -12.26 49.64
N LEU A 397 -1.82 -11.67 50.11
CA LEU A 397 -2.73 -10.89 49.30
C LEU A 397 -2.05 -9.56 48.93
N LEU A 398 -1.96 -9.26 47.64
CA LEU A 398 -1.42 -7.99 47.15
C LEU A 398 -2.51 -6.95 47.00
N ALA A 399 -3.64 -7.32 46.40
CA ALA A 399 -4.77 -6.43 46.19
C ALA A 399 -6.06 -7.23 45.92
N THR A 400 -7.19 -6.61 46.23
CA THR A 400 -8.52 -7.11 45.87
C THR A 400 -9.27 -6.04 45.10
N MET A 401 -9.77 -6.39 43.91
CA MET A 401 -10.62 -5.53 43.09
C MET A 401 -11.47 -6.38 42.14
N PRO A 402 -12.69 -5.99 41.77
CA PRO A 402 -13.49 -6.78 40.83
C PRO A 402 -12.86 -6.83 39.43
N TYR A 403 -12.55 -5.65 38.86
CA TYR A 403 -11.95 -5.48 37.54
C TYR A 403 -10.78 -4.49 37.61
N GLY A 404 -9.88 -4.58 36.64
CA GLY A 404 -8.71 -3.69 36.52
C GLY A 404 -7.39 -4.40 36.76
N SER A 405 -6.31 -3.77 36.28
CA SER A 405 -4.95 -4.20 36.54
C SER A 405 -4.47 -3.68 37.89
N TYR A 406 -3.72 -4.49 38.62
CA TYR A 406 -3.00 -4.06 39.82
C TYR A 406 -1.53 -3.79 39.48
N ARG A 407 -1.06 -2.55 39.70
CA ARG A 407 0.36 -2.22 39.57
C ARG A 407 1.09 -2.71 40.82
N TRP A 408 1.70 -3.89 40.72
CA TRP A 408 2.49 -4.45 41.81
C TRP A 408 3.89 -3.85 41.79
N PHE A 409 4.29 -3.30 42.93
CA PHE A 409 5.60 -2.72 43.15
C PHE A 409 6.29 -3.48 44.30
N PRO A 410 7.01 -4.58 44.02
CA PRO A 410 7.52 -5.45 45.07
C PRO A 410 8.53 -4.72 45.95
N GLY A 411 8.30 -4.66 47.26
CA GLY A 411 9.23 -4.10 48.23
C GLY A 411 10.17 -5.15 48.84
N PRO A 412 11.11 -4.73 49.73
CA PRO A 412 12.06 -5.60 50.40
C PRO A 412 11.43 -6.79 51.15
N GLU A 413 10.20 -6.65 51.62
CA GLU A 413 9.46 -7.67 52.35
C GLU A 413 8.97 -8.82 51.46
N THR A 414 8.99 -8.64 50.13
CA THR A 414 8.59 -9.67 49.17
C THR A 414 9.77 -10.34 48.47
N THR A 415 11.00 -10.07 48.89
CA THR A 415 12.25 -10.54 48.26
C THR A 415 12.32 -12.06 48.07
N GLY A 416 12.95 -12.48 46.97
CA GLY A 416 13.24 -13.88 46.67
C GLY A 416 12.30 -14.49 45.65
N GLU A 417 12.24 -15.82 45.62
CA GLU A 417 11.33 -16.54 44.72
C GLU A 417 9.88 -16.42 45.21
N LYS A 418 8.96 -16.17 44.28
CA LYS A 418 7.52 -16.05 44.54
C LYS A 418 6.74 -16.70 43.40
N GLU A 419 5.60 -17.30 43.74
CA GLU A 419 4.58 -17.77 42.79
C GLU A 419 3.45 -16.74 42.77
N ALA A 420 3.31 -15.97 41.70
CA ALA A 420 2.24 -15.00 41.53
C ALA A 420 1.05 -15.61 40.78
N PHE A 421 -0.17 -15.37 41.25
CA PHE A 421 -1.40 -15.90 40.64
C PHE A 421 -2.60 -15.01 40.96
N VAL A 422 -3.71 -15.27 40.28
CA VAL A 422 -4.99 -14.63 40.58
C VAL A 422 -6.01 -15.66 41.05
N ARG A 423 -6.81 -15.28 42.04
CA ARG A 423 -7.98 -16.02 42.50
C ARG A 423 -9.20 -15.13 42.27
N VAL A 424 -10.21 -15.64 41.59
CA VAL A 424 -11.42 -14.86 41.28
C VAL A 424 -12.66 -15.57 41.76
N LYS A 425 -13.71 -14.79 42.02
CA LYS A 425 -15.05 -15.27 42.34
C LYS A 425 -16.02 -14.82 41.25
N ASP A 426 -16.63 -15.76 40.53
CA ASP A 426 -17.61 -15.42 39.50
C ASP A 426 -18.90 -14.83 40.09
N THR A 427 -19.82 -14.39 39.23
CA THR A 427 -21.12 -13.82 39.64
C THR A 427 -22.07 -14.82 40.32
N ARG A 428 -21.75 -16.13 40.25
CA ARG A 428 -22.49 -17.22 40.93
C ARG A 428 -21.81 -17.65 42.23
N GLY A 429 -20.69 -17.03 42.59
CA GLY A 429 -19.92 -17.34 43.79
C GLY A 429 -18.90 -18.48 43.62
N LYS A 430 -18.72 -19.03 42.42
CA LYS A 430 -17.72 -20.08 42.14
C LYS A 430 -16.33 -19.46 42.08
N VAL A 431 -15.37 -20.12 42.73
CA VAL A 431 -13.97 -19.67 42.81
C VAL A 431 -13.15 -20.35 41.73
N PHE A 432 -12.28 -19.57 41.07
CA PHE A 432 -11.31 -20.04 40.08
C PHE A 432 -9.92 -19.50 40.43
N GLU A 433 -8.89 -20.30 40.19
CA GLU A 433 -7.49 -19.90 40.34
C GLU A 433 -6.76 -20.03 39.00
N SER A 434 -5.91 -19.06 38.69
CA SER A 434 -5.00 -19.18 37.56
C SER A 434 -3.88 -20.16 37.88
N GLN A 435 -3.21 -20.67 36.84
CA GLN A 435 -1.89 -21.26 37.02
C GLN A 435 -0.93 -20.20 37.62
N PRO A 436 -0.09 -20.58 38.60
CA PRO A 436 0.90 -19.67 39.17
C PRO A 436 2.07 -19.44 38.22
N ILE A 437 2.60 -18.22 38.21
CA ILE A 437 3.81 -17.83 37.48
C ILE A 437 4.93 -17.62 38.50
N ARG A 438 6.05 -18.32 38.33
CA ARG A 438 7.22 -18.13 39.21
C ARG A 438 8.01 -16.93 38.79
N VAL A 439 8.37 -16.10 39.76
CA VAL A 439 9.16 -14.87 39.58
C VAL A 439 10.18 -14.74 40.70
N LYS A 440 11.19 -13.91 40.47
CA LYS A 440 12.20 -13.54 41.47
C LYS A 440 12.14 -12.04 41.72
N THR A 441 11.74 -11.63 42.91
CA THR A 441 11.73 -10.22 43.30
C THR A 441 13.10 -9.85 43.87
N THR A 442 13.64 -8.69 43.46
CA THR A 442 14.95 -8.22 43.95
C THR A 442 14.87 -7.63 45.34
N GLY A 443 13.70 -7.12 45.75
CA GLY A 443 13.52 -6.46 47.03
C GLY A 443 14.12 -5.07 47.12
N GLN A 444 14.47 -4.46 46.00
CA GLN A 444 15.08 -3.13 45.99
C GLN A 444 14.03 -2.06 46.30
N ALA A 445 14.42 -1.07 47.10
CA ALA A 445 13.64 0.15 47.25
C ALA A 445 13.77 0.98 45.96
N ILE A 446 12.64 1.36 45.37
CA ILE A 446 12.57 1.99 44.05
C ILE A 446 11.71 3.25 44.14
N ILE A 447 12.14 4.28 43.42
CA ILE A 447 11.43 5.54 43.27
C ILE A 447 11.12 5.75 41.78
N LEU A 448 9.88 6.14 41.49
CA LEU A 448 9.42 6.58 40.18
C LEU A 448 9.04 8.05 40.22
N LEU A 449 9.21 8.69 39.06
CA LEU A 449 8.81 10.05 38.80
C LEU A 449 7.75 10.07 37.70
N ASP A 450 6.69 10.84 37.95
CA ASP A 450 5.68 11.20 36.95
C ASP A 450 5.69 12.72 36.73
N GLY A 451 5.14 13.15 35.59
CA GLY A 451 4.98 14.56 35.22
C GLY A 451 5.84 14.99 34.04
N ILE A 452 7.06 14.45 33.96
CA ILE A 452 7.94 14.59 32.79
C ILE A 452 8.27 13.21 32.24
N GLY A 453 8.07 13.02 30.93
CA GLY A 453 8.46 11.83 30.20
C GLY A 453 9.88 11.93 29.63
N PRO A 454 10.55 10.79 29.34
CA PRO A 454 11.83 10.77 28.64
C PRO A 454 11.76 11.55 27.33
N ASN A 455 12.76 12.38 27.08
CA ASN A 455 12.91 13.24 25.89
C ASN A 455 11.74 14.20 25.64
N GLN A 456 10.88 14.42 26.63
CA GLN A 456 9.82 15.42 26.52
C GLN A 456 10.41 16.82 26.37
N VAL A 457 9.74 17.65 25.57
CA VAL A 457 10.03 19.09 25.50
C VAL A 457 9.07 19.83 26.43
N VAL A 458 9.61 20.43 27.48
CA VAL A 458 8.88 21.18 28.49
C VAL A 458 8.99 22.67 28.17
N SER A 459 7.83 23.30 27.92
CA SER A 459 7.70 24.73 27.62
C SER A 459 6.74 25.46 28.58
N ASP A 460 5.91 24.71 29.30
CA ASP A 460 4.92 25.21 30.25
C ASP A 460 5.09 24.52 31.62
N THR A 461 4.33 24.97 32.61
CA THR A 461 4.29 24.37 33.94
C THR A 461 3.92 22.89 33.90
N VAL A 462 4.72 22.04 34.54
CA VAL A 462 4.48 20.60 34.72
C VAL A 462 4.36 20.26 36.20
N LYS A 463 3.46 19.31 36.51
CA LYS A 463 3.28 18.80 37.88
C LYS A 463 4.06 17.52 38.05
N LEU A 464 5.06 17.54 38.93
CA LEU A 464 5.91 16.41 39.27
C LEU A 464 5.34 15.67 40.47
N ARG A 465 5.27 14.35 40.37
CA ARG A 465 4.82 13.46 41.44
C ARG A 465 5.78 12.31 41.61
N VAL A 466 6.04 11.92 42.86
CA VAL A 466 6.87 10.77 43.21
C VAL A 466 5.99 9.59 43.58
N ARG A 467 6.40 8.37 43.20
CA ARG A 467 5.82 7.12 43.70
C ARG A 467 6.93 6.19 44.16
N SER A 468 6.73 5.45 45.25
CA SER A 468 7.70 4.48 45.77
C SER A 468 7.02 3.19 46.25
N ASN A 469 7.77 2.08 46.29
CA ASN A 469 7.35 0.81 46.90
C ASN A 469 7.67 0.74 48.41
N VAL A 470 8.30 1.77 48.95
CA VAL A 470 8.63 1.89 50.37
C VAL A 470 8.11 3.23 50.89
N ASP A 471 7.84 3.30 52.18
CA ASP A 471 7.50 4.56 52.84
C ASP A 471 8.77 5.41 52.98
N LEU A 472 8.79 6.58 52.34
CA LEU A 472 9.91 7.51 52.39
C LEU A 472 9.66 8.57 53.47
N ASP A 473 10.73 8.97 54.16
CA ASP A 473 10.70 10.04 55.15
C ASP A 473 10.51 11.41 54.48
N SER A 474 11.19 11.62 53.34
CA SER A 474 11.12 12.83 52.51
C SER A 474 11.64 12.55 51.11
N VAL A 475 11.36 13.43 50.16
CA VAL A 475 11.94 13.39 48.81
C VAL A 475 12.48 14.74 48.37
N SER A 476 13.54 14.75 47.56
CA SER A 476 14.07 15.94 46.90
C SER A 476 14.08 15.73 45.39
N LEU A 477 13.71 16.77 44.63
CA LEU A 477 13.68 16.75 43.17
C LEU A 477 14.88 17.56 42.65
N ILE A 478 15.74 16.91 41.89
CA ILE A 478 17.01 17.50 41.43
C ILE A 478 17.07 17.43 39.91
N LEU A 479 17.32 18.58 39.29
CA LEU A 479 17.72 18.68 37.89
C LEU A 479 19.24 18.70 37.80
N THR A 480 19.79 17.94 36.87
CA THR A 480 21.20 18.03 36.48
C THR A 480 21.29 18.39 35.00
N ASN A 481 21.93 19.51 34.69
CA ASN A 481 22.15 19.94 33.31
C ASN A 481 23.10 18.94 32.63
N ARG A 482 22.73 18.43 31.46
CA ARG A 482 23.50 17.42 30.75
C ARG A 482 24.86 17.93 30.30
N ASP A 483 24.94 19.19 29.90
CA ASP A 483 26.10 19.76 29.21
C ASP A 483 27.06 20.45 30.20
N THR A 484 26.52 21.10 31.25
CA THR A 484 27.33 21.81 32.27
C THR A 484 27.53 21.02 33.56
N ASN A 485 26.78 19.94 33.78
CA ASN A 485 26.67 19.22 35.06
C ASN A 485 26.17 20.08 36.24
N GLU A 486 25.63 21.27 35.96
CA GLU A 486 25.02 22.12 36.98
C GLU A 486 23.81 21.43 37.63
N LYS A 487 23.68 21.53 38.96
CA LYS A 487 22.57 20.95 39.72
C LYS A 487 21.63 22.03 40.22
N LYS A 488 20.33 21.88 39.93
CA LYS A 488 19.26 22.74 40.43
C LYS A 488 18.28 21.89 41.25
N ILE A 489 18.06 22.30 42.51
CA ILE A 489 17.11 21.63 43.40
C ILE A 489 15.75 22.30 43.22
N LEU A 490 14.77 21.57 42.68
CA LEU A 490 13.41 22.07 42.49
C LEU A 490 12.61 22.06 43.79
N ALA A 491 12.76 20.97 44.55
CA ALA A 491 12.15 20.79 45.86
C ALA A 491 13.12 20.02 46.75
N LYS A 492 13.19 20.39 48.03
CA LYS A 492 14.05 19.74 49.02
C LYS A 492 13.20 19.24 50.17
N ASP A 493 13.43 17.98 50.56
CA ASP A 493 12.80 17.33 51.71
C ASP A 493 11.26 17.51 51.75
N MET A 494 10.60 17.43 50.59
CA MET A 494 9.15 17.53 50.49
C MET A 494 8.47 16.23 50.93
N ASP A 495 7.21 16.34 51.33
CA ASP A 495 6.33 15.19 51.59
C ASP A 495 6.26 14.31 50.31
N PRO A 496 6.64 13.02 50.36
CA PRO A 496 6.60 12.12 49.21
C PRO A 496 5.22 11.97 48.55
N GLN A 497 4.13 12.29 49.27
CA GLN A 497 2.75 12.25 48.73
C GLN A 497 2.33 13.55 48.04
N SER A 498 3.10 14.64 48.20
CA SER A 498 2.77 15.95 47.64
C SER A 498 3.19 16.09 46.17
N GLU A 499 2.49 16.95 45.42
CA GLU A 499 2.88 17.35 44.08
C GLU A 499 3.76 18.60 44.10
N HIS A 500 4.72 18.67 43.18
CA HIS A 500 5.52 19.87 42.97
C HIS A 500 5.30 20.42 41.56
N ALA A 501 4.89 21.69 41.45
CA ALA A 501 4.76 22.37 40.17
C ALA A 501 6.09 22.97 39.74
N TYR A 502 6.66 22.48 38.65
CA TYR A 502 7.85 23.05 38.01
C TYR A 502 7.43 23.93 36.84
N THR A 503 7.74 25.23 36.91
CA THR A 503 7.58 26.19 35.81
C THR A 503 8.97 26.57 35.31
N PRO A 504 9.36 26.15 34.09
CA PRO A 504 10.69 26.46 33.57
C PRO A 504 10.90 27.96 33.36
N LYS A 505 12.14 28.42 33.55
CA LYS A 505 12.57 29.80 33.29
C LYS A 505 13.58 29.86 32.14
N GLU A 506 13.86 31.05 31.62
CA GLU A 506 14.88 31.29 30.56
C GLU A 506 16.22 30.62 30.89
N GLU A 507 16.69 30.77 32.14
CA GLU A 507 17.91 30.14 32.69
C GLU A 507 17.86 28.61 32.69
N ASP A 508 16.67 28.00 32.65
CA ASP A 508 16.50 26.56 32.56
C ASP A 508 16.59 26.04 31.13
N THR A 509 16.74 26.89 30.11
CA THR A 509 16.79 26.42 28.72
C THR A 509 17.96 25.46 28.50
N GLY A 510 17.68 24.26 28.00
CA GLY A 510 18.71 23.25 27.75
C GLY A 510 18.24 21.83 28.01
N TYR A 511 19.21 20.90 28.04
CA TYR A 511 18.97 19.48 28.30
C TYR A 511 19.22 19.16 29.77
N TRP A 512 18.22 18.54 30.41
CA TRP A 512 18.25 18.25 31.83
C TRP A 512 17.93 16.78 32.08
N LYS A 513 18.41 16.30 33.22
CA LYS A 513 18.02 15.04 33.82
C LYS A 513 17.29 15.31 35.13
N LEU A 514 16.07 14.81 35.27
CA LEU A 514 15.32 14.86 36.53
C LEU A 514 15.56 13.57 37.32
N VAL A 515 15.89 13.72 38.61
CA VAL A 515 16.04 12.62 39.57
C VAL A 515 15.30 12.98 40.86
N ALA A 516 14.63 11.99 41.46
CA ALA A 516 14.12 12.05 42.82
C ALA A 516 15.09 11.35 43.76
N VAL A 517 15.46 12.02 44.85
CA VAL A 517 16.28 11.47 45.94
C VAL A 517 15.38 11.35 47.16
N GLY A 518 15.02 10.13 47.53
CA GLY A 518 14.22 9.83 48.71
C GLY A 518 15.07 9.44 49.90
N LYS A 519 14.64 9.81 51.11
CA LYS A 519 15.22 9.32 52.37
C LYS A 519 14.38 8.16 52.90
N LEU A 520 15.06 7.06 53.21
CA LEU A 520 14.48 5.86 53.82
C LEU A 520 15.30 5.50 55.06
N ASN A 521 14.74 5.70 56.25
CA ASN A 521 15.42 5.45 57.53
C ASN A 521 16.79 6.16 57.60
N GLY A 522 16.86 7.39 57.08
CA GLY A 522 18.09 8.19 57.02
C GLY A 522 19.10 7.81 55.92
N LYS A 523 18.82 6.82 55.07
CA LYS A 523 19.63 6.49 53.88
C LYS A 523 18.99 7.04 52.61
N GLU A 524 19.80 7.54 51.68
CA GLU A 524 19.31 8.03 50.40
C GLU A 524 19.14 6.88 49.40
N ILE A 525 18.02 6.90 48.68
CA ILE A 525 17.77 6.10 47.49
C ILE A 525 17.35 7.02 46.34
N THR A 526 17.63 6.63 45.10
CA THR A 526 17.41 7.49 43.93
C THR A 526 16.50 6.84 42.89
N SER A 527 15.71 7.66 42.19
CA SER A 527 14.98 7.22 41.01
C SER A 527 15.92 7.02 39.82
N HIS A 528 15.40 6.42 38.75
CA HIS A 528 16.01 6.54 37.43
C HIS A 528 16.09 8.01 36.99
N GLU A 529 17.07 8.32 36.15
CA GLU A 529 17.20 9.63 35.54
C GLU A 529 16.20 9.76 34.38
N ILE A 530 15.39 10.82 34.37
CA ILE A 530 14.51 11.15 33.25
C ILE A 530 15.16 12.27 32.44
N PRO A 531 15.71 12.00 31.25
CA PRO A 531 16.22 13.04 30.37
C PRO A 531 15.03 13.81 29.76
N PHE A 532 15.13 15.14 29.68
CA PHE A 532 14.16 15.99 29.00
C PHE A 532 14.84 17.28 28.51
N ARG A 533 14.12 18.08 27.73
CA ARG A 533 14.59 19.39 27.27
C ARG A 533 13.64 20.48 27.72
N VAL A 534 14.19 21.54 28.29
CA VAL A 534 13.46 22.81 28.46
C VAL A 534 13.71 23.66 27.23
N TYR A 535 12.64 24.16 26.63
CA TYR A 535 12.71 25.07 25.50
C TYR A 535 11.58 26.09 25.58
N LEU A 536 11.93 27.36 25.79
CA LEU A 536 11.00 28.48 25.91
C LEU A 536 10.99 29.40 24.68
N GLY A 537 11.83 29.09 23.68
CA GLY A 537 11.88 29.83 22.43
C GLY A 537 10.66 29.61 21.53
N GLU A 538 10.61 30.38 20.44
CA GLU A 538 9.57 30.20 19.43
C GLU A 538 9.69 28.83 18.74
N THR A 539 8.54 28.21 18.48
CA THR A 539 8.50 26.97 17.71
C THR A 539 7.74 27.17 16.41
N TYR A 540 8.22 26.53 15.35
CA TYR A 540 7.62 26.63 14.03
C TYR A 540 6.57 25.54 13.84
N LYS A 541 5.43 25.92 13.27
CA LYS A 541 4.35 25.02 12.89
C LYS A 541 4.53 24.57 11.45
N ALA A 542 3.82 23.52 11.06
CA ALA A 542 3.77 23.08 9.67
C ALA A 542 3.34 24.24 8.75
N VAL A 543 3.89 24.27 7.54
CA VAL A 543 3.64 25.32 6.55
C VAL A 543 3.09 24.71 5.26
N ALA A 544 2.48 25.57 4.44
CA ALA A 544 2.05 25.18 3.10
C ALA A 544 3.25 25.11 2.14
N VAL A 545 3.29 24.06 1.30
CA VAL A 545 4.30 23.92 0.25
C VAL A 545 3.85 24.55 -1.08
N ILE A 546 2.54 24.72 -1.25
CA ILE A 546 1.91 25.31 -2.44
C ILE A 546 0.51 25.84 -2.06
N GLU A 547 -0.04 26.73 -2.89
CA GLU A 547 -1.46 27.13 -2.81
C GLU A 547 -2.38 25.90 -2.94
N LYS A 548 -3.43 25.87 -2.11
CA LYS A 548 -4.31 24.70 -1.94
C LYS A 548 -4.97 24.22 -3.24
N ASP A 549 -5.39 25.15 -4.08
CA ASP A 549 -6.06 24.90 -5.37
C ASP A 549 -5.12 24.32 -6.43
N LYS A 550 -3.82 24.59 -6.33
CA LYS A 550 -2.78 24.04 -7.22
C LYS A 550 -2.29 22.65 -6.81
N PHE A 551 -2.53 22.25 -5.56
CA PHE A 551 -1.97 21.00 -5.01
C PHE A 551 -2.46 19.74 -5.75
N LEU A 552 -3.73 19.70 -6.17
CA LEU A 552 -4.27 18.56 -6.91
C LEU A 552 -3.52 18.32 -8.23
N GLY A 553 -3.22 19.39 -8.96
CA GLY A 553 -2.46 19.31 -10.21
C GLY A 553 -1.06 18.76 -9.99
N LEU A 554 -0.33 19.32 -9.02
CA LEU A 554 1.01 18.86 -8.63
C LEU A 554 1.01 17.37 -8.23
N ALA A 555 0.09 16.98 -7.34
CA ALA A 555 0.01 15.60 -6.86
C ALA A 555 -0.39 14.63 -7.98
N SER A 556 -1.27 15.03 -8.90
CA SER A 556 -1.68 14.20 -10.04
C SER A 556 -0.55 13.98 -11.04
N GLU A 557 0.25 15.00 -11.31
CA GLU A 557 1.40 14.90 -12.23
C GLU A 557 2.48 13.96 -11.68
N LEU A 558 2.86 14.15 -10.41
CA LEU A 558 3.80 13.25 -9.72
C LEU A 558 3.27 11.82 -9.67
N ALA A 559 1.98 11.65 -9.36
CA ALA A 559 1.32 10.34 -9.32
C ALA A 559 1.32 9.63 -10.67
N LYS A 560 1.06 10.34 -11.78
CA LYS A 560 1.08 9.77 -13.14
C LYS A 560 2.46 9.28 -13.54
N GLY A 561 3.49 10.12 -13.43
CA GLY A 561 4.86 9.71 -13.77
C GLY A 561 5.37 8.56 -12.90
N SER A 562 4.85 8.48 -11.68
CA SER A 562 5.05 7.37 -10.76
C SER A 562 4.31 6.08 -11.20
N TRP A 563 3.06 6.20 -11.62
CA TRP A 563 2.22 5.10 -12.08
C TRP A 563 2.80 4.47 -13.34
N GLU A 564 3.27 5.26 -14.30
CA GLU A 564 3.93 4.75 -15.51
C GLU A 564 5.14 3.84 -15.20
N LYS A 565 5.92 4.19 -14.18
CA LYS A 565 7.14 3.45 -13.81
C LYS A 565 6.89 2.19 -12.97
N THR A 566 5.76 2.11 -12.28
CA THR A 566 5.57 1.11 -11.21
C THR A 566 4.24 0.39 -11.26
N GLY A 567 3.25 0.98 -11.94
CA GLY A 567 1.83 0.63 -11.95
C GLY A 567 1.14 0.67 -10.58
N MET A 568 1.66 1.44 -9.62
CA MET A 568 0.90 1.85 -8.44
C MET A 568 -0.12 2.91 -8.86
N SER A 569 -1.40 2.73 -8.52
CA SER A 569 -2.51 3.64 -8.83
C SER A 569 -2.13 5.10 -8.55
N ALA A 570 -2.18 5.93 -9.58
CA ALA A 570 -2.02 7.37 -9.46
C ALA A 570 -3.17 7.95 -8.62
N ALA A 571 -4.40 7.46 -8.80
CA ALA A 571 -5.55 7.89 -8.00
C ALA A 571 -5.32 7.74 -6.50
N LEU A 572 -4.81 6.57 -6.09
CA LEU A 572 -4.51 6.27 -4.68
C LEU A 572 -3.40 7.16 -4.14
N GLN A 573 -2.32 7.35 -4.91
CA GLN A 573 -1.21 8.19 -4.48
C GLN A 573 -1.62 9.66 -4.32
N THR A 574 -2.39 10.19 -5.27
CA THR A 574 -2.94 11.55 -5.19
C THR A 574 -3.84 11.70 -3.96
N ALA A 575 -4.72 10.73 -3.70
CA ALA A 575 -5.59 10.75 -2.52
C ALA A 575 -4.80 10.68 -1.20
N GLN A 576 -3.75 9.83 -1.12
CA GLN A 576 -2.86 9.78 0.03
C GLN A 576 -2.18 11.14 0.24
N ALA A 577 -1.57 11.72 -0.80
CA ALA A 577 -0.90 13.00 -0.67
C ALA A 577 -1.85 14.11 -0.18
N ILE A 578 -3.10 14.15 -0.69
CA ILE A 578 -4.14 15.08 -0.23
C ILE A 578 -4.45 14.87 1.26
N LEU A 579 -4.63 13.62 1.68
CA LEU A 579 -5.00 13.27 3.05
C LEU A 579 -3.87 13.56 4.05
N GLU A 580 -2.65 13.09 3.75
CA GLU A 580 -1.50 13.18 4.65
C GLU A 580 -1.06 14.64 4.89
N THR A 581 -1.17 15.49 3.87
CA THR A 581 -0.69 16.89 3.94
C THR A 581 -1.80 17.90 4.18
N GLY A 582 -3.06 17.47 4.20
CA GLY A 582 -4.21 18.37 4.20
C GLY A 582 -4.17 19.33 3.01
N TRP A 583 -4.06 18.81 1.78
CA TRP A 583 -3.93 19.59 0.54
C TRP A 583 -2.63 20.40 0.41
N GLY A 584 -1.51 19.84 0.85
CA GLY A 584 -0.19 20.48 0.83
C GLY A 584 -0.04 21.60 1.86
N GLN A 585 -1.01 21.77 2.77
CA GLN A 585 -1.06 22.89 3.71
C GLN A 585 -0.35 22.59 5.04
N SER A 586 -0.01 21.33 5.30
CA SER A 586 0.61 20.87 6.53
C SER A 586 1.83 20.00 6.24
N VAL A 587 2.92 20.62 5.77
CA VAL A 587 4.22 19.96 5.63
C VAL A 587 5.09 20.24 6.86
N PRO A 588 5.70 19.22 7.48
CA PRO A 588 6.57 19.42 8.64
C PRO A 588 7.71 20.40 8.33
N VAL A 589 7.99 21.28 9.28
CA VAL A 589 9.20 22.09 9.32
C VAL A 589 9.96 21.74 10.58
N ASP A 590 11.26 21.98 10.59
CA ASP A 590 12.03 21.85 11.80
C ASP A 590 11.49 22.79 12.88
N LYS A 591 11.09 22.18 13.99
CA LYS A 591 10.41 22.84 15.11
C LYS A 591 11.19 24.04 15.65
N TYR A 592 12.52 24.04 15.54
CA TYR A 592 13.38 25.06 16.16
C TYR A 592 14.00 26.04 15.16
N SER A 593 14.27 25.60 13.94
CA SER A 593 14.90 26.43 12.90
C SER A 593 13.94 26.92 11.82
N GLY A 594 12.73 26.37 11.74
CA GLY A 594 11.78 26.66 10.67
C GLY A 594 12.17 26.09 9.31
N LYS A 595 13.25 25.28 9.24
CA LYS A 595 13.70 24.63 8.00
C LYS A 595 12.60 23.75 7.44
N LEU A 596 12.18 24.01 6.20
CA LEU A 596 11.20 23.19 5.49
C LEU A 596 11.76 21.79 5.19
N SER A 597 10.95 20.75 5.43
CA SER A 597 11.35 19.35 5.16
C SER A 597 10.96 18.82 3.79
N TYR A 598 9.95 19.42 3.14
CA TYR A 598 9.27 18.88 1.95
C TYR A 598 8.67 17.47 2.13
N ASN A 599 8.54 16.97 3.36
CA ASN A 599 8.07 15.62 3.67
C ASN A 599 6.54 15.53 3.58
N LEU A 600 6.02 15.08 2.44
CA LEU A 600 4.58 15.01 2.20
C LEU A 600 3.88 13.86 2.95
N PHE A 601 4.62 12.81 3.33
CA PHE A 601 4.04 11.56 3.85
C PHE A 601 4.44 11.27 5.31
N GLY A 602 4.97 12.27 6.03
CA GLY A 602 5.32 12.14 7.45
C GLY A 602 6.36 11.05 7.74
N ILE A 603 7.27 10.75 6.81
CA ILE A 603 8.22 9.64 6.97
C ILE A 603 9.29 10.00 8.02
N LYS A 604 9.41 9.18 9.06
CA LYS A 604 10.41 9.35 10.13
C LYS A 604 11.83 8.95 9.69
N GLY A 605 12.83 9.54 10.33
CA GLY A 605 14.26 9.24 10.13
C GLY A 605 15.02 10.31 9.35
N LYS A 606 16.10 9.90 8.68
CA LYS A 606 17.00 10.79 7.93
C LYS A 606 16.81 10.60 6.43
N GLY A 607 16.44 11.67 5.74
CA GLY A 607 16.32 11.73 4.29
C GLY A 607 17.57 12.33 3.61
N PRO A 608 17.52 12.53 2.29
CA PRO A 608 18.64 13.07 1.52
C PRO A 608 19.09 14.48 1.93
N ALA A 609 18.17 15.32 2.41
CA ALA A 609 18.48 16.65 2.97
C ALA A 609 18.65 16.65 4.50
N GLY A 610 18.83 15.47 5.09
CA GLY A 610 18.97 15.24 6.53
C GLY A 610 17.62 14.97 7.22
N SER A 611 17.48 15.49 8.44
CA SER A 611 16.26 15.36 9.25
C SER A 611 15.75 16.75 9.65
N VAL A 612 14.47 16.86 9.93
CA VAL A 612 13.87 17.94 10.72
C VAL A 612 13.35 17.37 12.03
N ILE A 613 13.40 18.16 13.10
CA ILE A 613 12.80 17.79 14.39
C ILE A 613 11.33 18.21 14.39
N TYR A 614 10.42 17.28 14.63
CA TYR A 614 8.99 17.55 14.75
C TYR A 614 8.36 16.75 15.90
N ASN A 615 7.25 17.25 16.46
CA ASN A 615 6.61 16.59 17.60
C ASN A 615 5.95 15.27 17.18
N THR A 616 6.17 14.23 17.99
CA THR A 616 5.36 13.00 18.00
C THR A 616 4.93 12.70 19.44
N TRP A 617 4.13 11.65 19.65
CA TRP A 617 3.75 11.23 21.00
C TRP A 617 4.42 9.90 21.37
N GLU A 618 4.70 9.73 22.66
CA GLU A 618 5.17 8.48 23.26
C GLU A 618 4.39 8.18 24.53
N VAL A 619 4.26 6.90 24.89
CA VAL A 619 3.63 6.48 26.15
C VAL A 619 4.70 6.00 27.11
N TYR A 620 4.85 6.68 28.26
CA TYR A 620 5.78 6.32 29.33
C TYR A 620 5.03 6.19 30.66
N ASN A 621 5.28 5.14 31.45
CA ASN A 621 4.52 4.85 32.69
C ASN A 621 2.98 4.89 32.54
N GLY A 622 2.45 4.65 31.34
CA GLY A 622 1.01 4.68 31.03
C GLY A 622 0.44 6.07 30.71
N GLN A 623 1.29 7.10 30.57
CA GLN A 623 0.88 8.46 30.21
C GLN A 623 1.51 8.87 28.87
N THR A 624 0.77 9.66 28.08
CA THR A 624 1.24 10.14 26.77
C THR A 624 2.00 11.45 26.91
N TYR A 625 3.17 11.53 26.28
CA TYR A 625 4.06 12.70 26.28
C TYR A 625 4.36 13.14 24.85
N ARG A 626 4.52 14.44 24.64
CA ARG A 626 5.01 14.99 23.37
C ARG A 626 6.53 15.02 23.38
N VAL A 627 7.13 14.33 22.43
CA VAL A 627 8.58 14.22 22.30
C VAL A 627 9.01 14.71 20.91
N ASP A 628 10.26 15.15 20.82
CA ASP A 628 10.90 15.45 19.56
C ASP A 628 11.26 14.14 18.83
N ALA A 629 10.90 14.05 17.55
CA ALA A 629 11.34 12.97 16.67
C ALA A 629 11.93 13.53 15.38
N GLU A 630 12.86 12.77 14.79
CA GLU A 630 13.42 13.07 13.49
C GLU A 630 12.48 12.62 12.37
N PHE A 631 12.15 13.54 11.48
CA PHE A 631 11.45 13.29 10.23
C PHE A 631 12.39 13.55 9.06
N ARG A 632 12.26 12.75 8.00
CA ARG A 632 13.11 12.88 6.82
C ARG A 632 12.93 14.27 6.22
N ALA A 633 14.04 14.90 5.84
CA ALA A 633 14.06 16.12 5.06
C ALA A 633 14.52 15.81 3.64
N TYR A 634 13.91 16.50 2.69
CA TYR A 634 14.15 16.36 1.26
C TYR A 634 14.56 17.70 0.65
N ASN A 635 15.15 17.66 -0.53
CA ASN A 635 15.49 18.84 -1.32
C ASN A 635 14.29 19.34 -2.13
N SER A 636 13.30 18.46 -2.37
CA SER A 636 12.09 18.78 -3.12
C SER A 636 10.92 17.86 -2.73
N VAL A 637 9.71 18.25 -3.13
CA VAL A 637 8.49 17.41 -3.00
C VAL A 637 8.59 16.12 -3.81
N GLU A 638 9.25 16.15 -4.96
CA GLU A 638 9.45 14.99 -5.83
C GLU A 638 10.33 13.92 -5.15
N GLU A 639 11.37 14.35 -4.43
CA GLU A 639 12.23 13.45 -3.68
C GLU A 639 11.48 12.78 -2.51
N SER A 640 10.61 13.55 -1.81
CA SER A 640 9.70 12.97 -0.82
C SER A 640 8.73 11.95 -1.43
N TRP A 641 8.25 12.21 -2.65
CA TRP A 641 7.34 11.33 -3.36
C TRP A 641 8.01 10.01 -3.72
N ASN A 642 9.20 10.07 -4.32
CA ASN A 642 9.95 8.88 -4.71
C ASN A 642 10.33 8.03 -3.48
N ASP A 643 10.77 8.66 -2.39
CA ASP A 643 11.12 7.93 -1.16
C ASP A 643 9.91 7.22 -0.52
N HIS A 644 8.73 7.86 -0.53
CA HIS A 644 7.49 7.21 -0.10
C HIS A 644 7.17 5.97 -0.93
N LYS A 645 7.35 6.06 -2.24
CA LYS A 645 7.11 4.94 -3.15
C LYS A 645 8.09 3.80 -2.93
N ASP A 646 9.38 4.12 -2.83
CA ASP A 646 10.41 3.13 -2.57
C ASP A 646 10.13 2.41 -1.25
N PHE A 647 9.65 3.11 -0.23
CA PHE A 647 9.23 2.51 1.04
C PHE A 647 8.10 1.47 0.87
N LEU A 648 7.05 1.80 0.10
CA LEU A 648 5.93 0.88 -0.17
C LEU A 648 6.33 -0.30 -1.07
N LEU A 649 7.25 -0.08 -2.01
CA LEU A 649 7.64 -1.09 -2.99
C LEU A 649 8.73 -2.03 -2.49
N SER A 650 9.64 -1.58 -1.62
CA SER A 650 10.78 -2.37 -1.14
C SER A 650 10.52 -3.13 0.17
N SER A 651 9.62 -2.63 1.02
CA SER A 651 9.38 -3.24 2.33
C SER A 651 8.53 -4.51 2.24
N ASN A 652 8.99 -5.60 2.87
CA ASN A 652 8.26 -6.87 2.93
C ASN A 652 6.87 -6.73 3.57
N ARG A 653 6.69 -5.76 4.47
CA ARG A 653 5.42 -5.46 5.13
C ARG A 653 4.30 -5.11 4.15
N TYR A 654 4.65 -4.51 3.01
CA TYR A 654 3.69 -4.06 1.98
C TYR A 654 3.53 -5.05 0.83
N GLU A 655 3.96 -6.31 1.00
CA GLU A 655 3.74 -7.35 -0.01
C GLU A 655 2.25 -7.50 -0.38
N PRO A 656 1.29 -7.57 0.58
CA PRO A 656 -0.13 -7.65 0.24
C PRO A 656 -0.64 -6.42 -0.52
N PHE A 657 -0.04 -5.24 -0.27
CA PHE A 657 -0.37 -4.02 -1.00
C PHE A 657 0.11 -4.08 -2.46
N ARG A 658 1.34 -4.57 -2.71
CA ARG A 658 1.88 -4.66 -4.08
C ARG A 658 1.07 -5.58 -5.00
N GLN A 659 0.39 -6.58 -4.46
CA GLN A 659 -0.49 -7.46 -5.24
C GLN A 659 -1.72 -6.73 -5.80
N VAL A 660 -2.15 -5.64 -5.17
CA VAL A 660 -3.39 -4.93 -5.52
C VAL A 660 -3.18 -3.43 -5.77
N MET A 661 -1.94 -2.93 -5.75
CA MET A 661 -1.62 -1.51 -5.83
C MET A 661 -2.05 -0.85 -7.14
N HIS A 662 -2.34 -1.62 -8.19
CA HIS A 662 -2.91 -1.13 -9.45
C HIS A 662 -4.37 -0.70 -9.32
N ASN A 663 -5.08 -1.18 -8.28
CA ASN A 663 -6.46 -0.83 -8.01
C ASN A 663 -6.53 0.07 -6.77
N SER A 664 -7.08 1.27 -6.93
CA SER A 664 -7.10 2.30 -5.89
C SER A 664 -7.92 1.87 -4.66
N TYR A 665 -9.01 1.12 -4.83
CA TYR A 665 -9.90 0.69 -3.77
C TYR A 665 -9.35 -0.50 -2.98
N LEU A 666 -8.89 -1.55 -3.68
CA LEU A 666 -8.23 -2.68 -3.04
C LEU A 666 -6.92 -2.23 -2.34
N GLY A 667 -6.17 -1.33 -3.00
CA GLY A 667 -4.96 -0.72 -2.47
C GLY A 667 -5.19 0.06 -1.18
N ALA A 668 -6.28 0.83 -1.07
CA ALA A 668 -6.63 1.58 0.14
C ALA A 668 -6.80 0.66 1.37
N TRP A 669 -7.54 -0.45 1.22
CA TRP A 669 -7.67 -1.45 2.28
C TRP A 669 -6.36 -2.19 2.54
N ALA A 670 -5.60 -2.55 1.51
CA ALA A 670 -4.31 -3.20 1.69
C ALA A 670 -3.31 -2.31 2.46
N LEU A 671 -3.27 -1.00 2.22
CA LEU A 671 -2.47 -0.06 3.03
C LEU A 671 -2.89 -0.07 4.50
N LYS A 672 -4.20 -0.10 4.78
CA LYS A 672 -4.71 -0.18 6.14
C LYS A 672 -4.33 -1.51 6.80
N ARG A 673 -4.50 -2.63 6.09
CA ARG A 673 -4.17 -4.00 6.52
C ARG A 673 -2.69 -4.16 6.85
N THR A 674 -1.83 -3.55 6.04
CA THR A 674 -0.38 -3.56 6.29
C THR A 674 0.01 -2.56 7.38
N GLY A 675 -0.92 -1.76 7.90
CA GLY A 675 -0.76 -0.86 9.04
C GLY A 675 -0.03 0.45 8.69
N TYR A 676 -0.26 0.96 7.48
CA TYR A 676 0.17 2.30 7.07
C TYR A 676 -0.39 3.38 8.02
N ALA A 677 -1.67 3.24 8.39
CA ALA A 677 -2.37 4.15 9.30
C ALA A 677 -3.10 3.41 10.42
N THR A 678 -3.15 4.02 11.61
CA THR A 678 -3.93 3.51 12.77
C THR A 678 -5.41 3.93 12.71
N ASP A 679 -5.75 4.98 11.96
CA ASP A 679 -7.12 5.45 11.74
C ASP A 679 -8.01 4.34 11.11
N PRO A 680 -9.10 3.90 11.77
CA PRO A 680 -9.98 2.86 11.24
C PRO A 680 -10.66 3.25 9.92
N GLU A 681 -10.88 4.55 9.68
CA GLU A 681 -11.55 5.06 8.48
C GLU A 681 -10.59 5.37 7.32
N TYR A 682 -9.29 5.12 7.48
CA TYR A 682 -8.26 5.55 6.53
C TYR A 682 -8.57 5.16 5.09
N ALA A 683 -8.93 3.88 4.87
CA ALA A 683 -9.28 3.39 3.54
C ALA A 683 -10.49 4.15 2.96
N LEU A 684 -11.57 4.30 3.73
CA LEU A 684 -12.77 5.01 3.28
C LEU A 684 -12.52 6.50 3.00
N LYS A 685 -11.64 7.16 3.76
CA LYS A 685 -11.24 8.56 3.50
C LYS A 685 -10.54 8.69 2.15
N LEU A 686 -9.63 7.76 1.82
CA LEU A 686 -8.99 7.72 0.51
C LEU A 686 -10.01 7.47 -0.61
N MET A 687 -10.87 6.45 -0.46
CA MET A 687 -11.93 6.15 -1.43
C MET A 687 -12.85 7.35 -1.67
N ARG A 688 -13.20 8.08 -0.62
CA ARG A 688 -14.02 9.29 -0.72
C ARG A 688 -13.32 10.39 -1.53
N ILE A 689 -12.03 10.63 -1.28
CA ILE A 689 -11.24 11.59 -2.06
C ILE A 689 -11.16 11.16 -3.53
N ILE A 690 -10.90 9.88 -3.79
CA ILE A 690 -10.84 9.31 -5.15
C ILE A 690 -12.14 9.59 -5.91
N ARG A 691 -13.29 9.24 -5.32
CA ARG A 691 -14.61 9.46 -5.94
C ARG A 691 -14.94 10.95 -6.10
N GLN A 692 -14.69 11.75 -5.07
CA GLN A 692 -15.05 13.18 -5.06
C GLN A 692 -14.33 13.97 -6.15
N TYR A 693 -13.09 13.60 -6.48
CA TYR A 693 -12.27 14.29 -7.47
C TYR A 693 -12.07 13.50 -8.77
N ASP A 694 -12.83 12.40 -8.95
CA ASP A 694 -12.79 11.56 -10.16
C ASP A 694 -11.36 11.11 -10.53
N LEU A 695 -10.60 10.74 -9.48
CA LEU A 695 -9.16 10.48 -9.61
C LEU A 695 -8.86 9.18 -10.36
N GLU A 696 -9.83 8.27 -10.52
CA GLU A 696 -9.64 7.03 -11.30
C GLU A 696 -9.26 7.32 -12.75
N LYS A 697 -9.61 8.49 -13.31
CA LYS A 697 -9.13 8.93 -14.61
C LYS A 697 -7.60 9.03 -14.74
N LEU A 698 -6.90 9.12 -13.61
CA LEU A 698 -5.44 9.10 -13.58
C LEU A 698 -4.85 7.70 -13.84
N ASP A 699 -5.65 6.65 -13.67
CA ASP A 699 -5.25 5.25 -13.80
C ASP A 699 -5.65 4.64 -15.16
N ILE A 700 -6.31 5.42 -16.02
CA ILE A 700 -6.74 4.98 -17.35
C ILE A 700 -5.51 4.70 -18.23
N ILE A 701 -5.53 3.54 -18.88
CA ILE A 701 -4.48 3.06 -19.77
C ILE A 701 -5.07 2.59 -21.10
N ASP A 702 -4.29 2.70 -22.16
CA ASP A 702 -4.52 2.04 -23.45
C ASP A 702 -3.47 0.94 -23.70
N ILE A 703 -3.69 0.16 -24.75
CA ILE A 703 -2.70 -0.78 -25.26
C ILE A 703 -2.30 -0.44 -26.67
#